data_AF-J2XK98-F1
#
_entry.id   AF-J2XK98-F1
#
_cell.length_a   1.000
_cell.length_b   1.000
_cell.length_c   1.000
_cell.angle_alpha   90.00
_cell.angle_beta   90.00
_cell.angle_gamma   90.00
#
_symmetry.space_group_name_H-M   'P 1'
#
loop_
_entity.id
_entity.type
_entity.pdbx_description
1 polymer ?
#
loop_
_entity_poly.entity_id
_entity_poly.type
_entity_poly.pdbx_seq_one_letter_code
_entity_poly.pdbx_strand_id
1 'polypeptide(L)'
;MQEQQNAQAYIDLEYAGVFSNIGAASNNEVEQARQAASAGLSAAQKVKADQEVTIQVIHSKLLEYRAHTETAYSLYGHNPFFLMKDLSFKKIRDSLALPVPDVSVAYAAIDRAYRSAMELRRLSWVMAIIANQLPELATRRAQVEAATPTTRDAQQILSAERLSVVNLETNIRLHFLPGFLVEKIAAAAGSTGGSLSQTLTNYKIAADSIRAVEQAAVRPYAIANPAINAPLSKPELEALKNLVDLQATTELGKRWQDYHASLLHSENARHMAAAADAFAGLIARAQEAERLQEQIRVAREQEARQLQEQARIAAQVEARRVADEQARIREQARIAAEAEARRLAEEQARIAAEAIRNAHTFRAPGAASATGPLFMTSAGAVAVVEAASASLQAAVRSAIAGLGSLAASVGAGAVVGVSALVYSSKLGNGELPDRYAFSTPLSDLAPDFAPDLHAIAAAGGTVDLPFRVSSKTDANGQSEVFVVKTDGRNIPSAVRVVAAAYDAERNVYTAITTDVPPRTLTWTPIVNPGNSSTTSPAGQPDVPAYTGSTVVPVEGRLDSFPGVFEAGFDDYVLVFPQDSGLPPNYTMFRDRREDPGVASGVGQAVSGNWLGSASQGEGAPVPTQIADQLRGREFRNFRAFREAFWKAVAGDPELAAQFKKQSLSAMEKGKSPYAPEKEWAGETGKFELHHKIYISNDGSVYGLENISVVTPKRHKDIHGRGW
;
A
#
# COMPACT_ATOMS: atom_id res chain seq x y z
N MET A 1 104.60 21.72 -2.16
CA MET A 1 103.80 22.51 -1.20
C MET A 1 103.69 23.97 -1.60
N GLN A 2 104.78 24.73 -1.78
CA GLN A 2 104.70 26.14 -2.22
C GLN A 2 103.95 26.32 -3.56
N GLU A 3 104.19 25.43 -4.51
CA GLU A 3 103.52 25.43 -5.82
C GLU A 3 102.00 25.24 -5.71
N GLN A 4 101.54 24.30 -4.86
CA GLN A 4 100.12 24.10 -4.58
C GLN A 4 99.48 25.30 -3.88
N GLN A 5 100.19 25.95 -2.95
CA GLN A 5 99.70 27.16 -2.30
C GLN A 5 99.52 28.31 -3.28
N ASN A 6 100.46 28.47 -4.22
CA ASN A 6 100.36 29.47 -5.28
C ASN A 6 99.18 29.16 -6.23
N ALA A 7 98.99 27.89 -6.61
CA ALA A 7 97.86 27.46 -7.45
C ALA A 7 96.51 27.71 -6.76
N GLN A 8 96.41 27.41 -5.46
CA GLN A 8 95.21 27.70 -4.68
C GLN A 8 94.91 29.21 -4.61
N ALA A 9 95.93 30.04 -4.32
CA ALA A 9 95.77 31.49 -4.28
C ALA A 9 95.31 32.07 -5.63
N TYR A 10 95.76 31.48 -6.76
CA TYR A 10 95.29 31.85 -8.08
C TYR A 10 93.80 31.51 -8.29
N ILE A 11 93.37 30.31 -7.88
CA ILE A 11 91.95 29.91 -7.92
C ILE A 11 91.11 30.85 -7.04
N ASP A 12 91.59 31.19 -5.84
CA ASP A 12 90.90 32.11 -4.93
C ASP A 12 90.72 33.50 -5.56
N LEU A 13 91.74 34.03 -6.22
CA LEU A 13 91.68 35.32 -6.92
C LEU A 13 90.70 35.30 -8.10
N GLU A 14 90.71 34.23 -8.89
CA GLU A 14 89.78 34.03 -10.01
C GLU A 14 88.32 34.08 -9.54
N TYR A 15 88.01 33.30 -8.50
CA TYR A 15 86.65 33.25 -7.95
C TYR A 15 86.28 34.49 -7.14
N ALA A 16 87.24 35.23 -6.57
CA ALA A 16 86.95 36.51 -5.91
C ALA A 16 86.30 37.51 -6.90
N GLY A 17 86.75 37.54 -8.16
CA GLY A 17 86.12 38.32 -9.23
C GLY A 17 84.73 37.81 -9.63
N VAL A 18 84.50 36.50 -9.55
CA VAL A 18 83.18 35.90 -9.78
C VAL A 18 82.20 36.29 -8.66
N PHE A 19 82.63 36.18 -7.40
CA PHE A 19 81.79 36.48 -6.24
C PHE A 19 81.47 37.98 -6.10
N SER A 20 82.37 38.88 -6.51
CA SER A 20 82.10 40.33 -6.44
C SER A 20 80.94 40.77 -7.35
N ASN A 21 80.70 40.04 -8.45
CA ASN A 21 79.66 40.33 -9.44
C ASN A 21 78.47 39.35 -9.43
N ILE A 22 78.48 38.36 -8.53
CA ILE A 22 77.54 37.22 -8.56
C ILE A 22 76.06 37.64 -8.49
N GLY A 23 75.75 38.69 -7.73
CA GLY A 23 74.39 39.24 -7.62
C GLY A 23 73.88 39.80 -8.94
N ALA A 24 74.66 40.68 -9.57
CA ALA A 24 74.30 41.28 -10.86
C ALA A 24 74.22 40.23 -11.96
N ALA A 25 75.18 39.30 -12.02
CA ALA A 25 75.20 38.23 -13.00
C ALA A 25 73.97 37.30 -12.88
N SER A 26 73.65 36.85 -11.66
CA SER A 26 72.51 35.97 -11.40
C SER A 26 71.17 36.64 -11.76
N ASN A 27 71.01 37.92 -11.40
CA ASN A 27 69.81 38.68 -11.73
C ASN A 27 69.66 38.89 -13.24
N ASN A 28 70.75 39.22 -13.94
CA ASN A 28 70.72 39.40 -15.39
C ASN A 28 70.37 38.10 -16.12
N GLU A 29 70.92 36.96 -15.68
CA GLU A 29 70.64 35.65 -16.28
C GLU A 29 69.15 35.29 -16.18
N VAL A 30 68.55 35.43 -15.00
CA VAL A 30 67.12 35.11 -14.82
C VAL A 30 66.21 36.11 -15.54
N GLU A 31 66.55 37.40 -15.57
CA GLU A 31 65.78 38.41 -16.29
C GLU A 31 65.82 38.20 -17.80
N GLN A 32 66.96 37.82 -18.37
CA GLN A 32 67.05 37.47 -19.79
C GLN A 32 66.19 36.26 -20.12
N ALA A 33 66.20 35.22 -19.28
CA ALA A 33 65.34 34.04 -19.45
C ALA A 33 63.85 34.42 -19.40
N ARG A 34 63.44 35.27 -18.46
CA ARG A 34 62.07 35.78 -18.35
C ARG A 34 61.65 36.59 -19.57
N GLN A 35 62.50 37.51 -20.03
CA GLN A 35 62.22 38.34 -21.20
C GLN A 35 62.04 37.49 -22.47
N ALA A 36 62.90 36.49 -22.67
CA ALA A 36 62.79 35.57 -23.80
C ALA A 36 61.49 34.74 -23.76
N ALA A 37 61.11 34.24 -22.59
CA ALA A 37 59.89 33.44 -22.41
C ALA A 37 58.59 34.27 -22.47
N SER A 38 58.67 35.56 -22.17
CA SER A 38 57.52 36.47 -22.09
C SER A 38 57.14 37.14 -23.42
N ALA A 39 57.87 36.86 -24.50
CA ALA A 39 57.65 37.48 -25.80
C ALA A 39 56.25 37.12 -26.35
N GLY A 40 55.42 38.14 -26.61
CA GLY A 40 54.07 37.95 -27.17
C GLY A 40 53.00 37.47 -26.19
N LEU A 41 53.31 37.32 -24.90
CA LEU A 41 52.35 36.94 -23.87
C LEU A 41 51.54 38.14 -23.35
N SER A 42 50.27 37.90 -22.97
CA SER A 42 49.48 38.88 -22.22
C SER A 42 50.06 39.15 -20.83
N ALA A 43 49.66 40.24 -20.17
CA ALA A 43 50.13 40.58 -18.83
C ALA A 43 49.91 39.45 -17.80
N ALA A 44 48.76 38.77 -17.85
CA ALA A 44 48.46 37.64 -16.96
C ALA A 44 49.33 36.41 -17.25
N GLN A 45 49.54 36.09 -18.54
CA GLN A 45 50.42 35.00 -18.95
C GLN A 45 51.89 35.29 -18.60
N LYS A 46 52.32 36.55 -18.71
CA LYS A 46 53.68 36.99 -18.39
C LYS A 46 54.02 36.77 -16.93
N VAL A 47 53.16 37.18 -16.00
CA VAL A 47 53.46 37.03 -14.56
C VAL A 47 53.52 35.55 -14.14
N LYS A 48 52.70 34.70 -14.77
CA LYS A 48 52.81 33.24 -14.61
C LYS A 48 54.13 32.72 -15.17
N ALA A 49 54.49 33.07 -16.40
CA ALA A 49 55.73 32.66 -17.05
C ALA A 49 56.96 33.11 -16.25
N ASP A 50 56.95 34.32 -15.69
CA ASP A 50 58.05 34.84 -14.88
C ASP A 50 58.36 33.93 -13.69
N GLN A 51 57.34 33.48 -12.95
CA GLN A 51 57.53 32.55 -11.83
C GLN A 51 58.01 31.17 -12.30
N GLU A 52 57.39 30.61 -13.33
CA GLU A 52 57.74 29.28 -13.86
C GLU A 52 59.17 29.23 -14.40
N VAL A 53 59.58 30.22 -15.19
CA VAL A 53 60.93 30.34 -15.73
C VAL A 53 61.95 30.50 -14.61
N THR A 54 61.63 31.24 -13.56
CA THR A 54 62.50 31.36 -12.39
C THR A 54 62.76 30.02 -11.72
N ILE A 55 61.71 29.21 -11.54
CA ILE A 55 61.81 27.85 -11.00
C ILE A 55 62.64 26.97 -11.94
N GLN A 56 62.46 27.09 -13.25
CA GLN A 56 63.23 26.35 -14.26
C GLN A 56 64.73 26.70 -14.23
N VAL A 57 65.07 27.99 -14.14
CA VAL A 57 66.47 28.45 -14.02
C VAL A 57 67.11 27.88 -12.75
N ILE A 58 66.42 27.92 -11.61
CA ILE A 58 66.91 27.31 -10.36
C ILE A 58 67.13 25.81 -10.54
N HIS A 59 66.18 25.11 -11.17
CA HIS A 59 66.32 23.68 -11.42
C HIS A 59 67.53 23.37 -12.32
N SER A 60 67.79 24.18 -13.37
CA SER A 60 68.99 24.03 -14.19
C SER A 60 70.27 24.20 -13.36
N LYS A 61 70.32 25.22 -12.49
CA LYS A 61 71.47 25.43 -11.60
C LYS A 61 71.65 24.31 -10.58
N LEU A 62 70.56 23.67 -10.16
CA LEU A 62 70.62 22.48 -9.32
C LEU A 62 71.24 21.29 -10.06
N LEU A 63 70.95 21.10 -11.34
CA LEU A 63 71.58 20.07 -12.16
C LEU A 63 73.08 20.34 -12.35
N GLU A 64 73.45 21.60 -12.63
CA GLU A 64 74.86 22.03 -12.66
C GLU A 64 75.56 21.72 -11.32
N TYR A 65 74.92 22.03 -10.19
CA TYR A 65 75.46 21.77 -8.86
C TYR A 65 75.72 20.27 -8.64
N ARG A 66 74.78 19.42 -9.03
CA ARG A 66 74.93 17.96 -8.94
C ARG A 66 76.09 17.46 -9.81
N ALA A 67 76.26 18.00 -11.01
CA ALA A 67 77.35 17.62 -11.91
C ALA A 67 78.75 17.91 -11.33
N HIS A 68 78.89 18.98 -10.53
CA HIS A 68 80.17 19.30 -9.87
C HIS A 68 80.40 18.55 -8.55
N THR A 69 79.37 17.90 -7.99
CA THR A 69 79.43 17.32 -6.64
C THR A 69 80.45 16.18 -6.56
N GLU A 70 80.42 15.20 -7.47
CA GLU A 70 81.36 14.07 -7.44
C GLU A 70 82.82 14.54 -7.51
N THR A 71 83.11 15.50 -8.40
CA THR A 71 84.47 16.02 -8.57
C THR A 71 84.95 16.81 -7.35
N ALA A 72 84.08 17.58 -6.72
CA ALA A 72 84.41 18.33 -5.50
C ALA A 72 84.77 17.41 -4.32
N TYR A 73 84.20 16.21 -4.25
CA TYR A 73 84.47 15.22 -3.21
C TYR A 73 85.50 14.15 -3.63
N SER A 74 86.17 14.32 -4.78
CA SER A 74 87.11 13.34 -5.34
C SER A 74 88.37 13.11 -4.50
N LEU A 75 88.71 14.02 -3.59
CA LEU A 75 89.83 13.87 -2.66
C LEU A 75 89.41 13.08 -1.42
N TYR A 76 89.48 11.75 -1.53
CA TYR A 76 89.20 10.81 -0.44
C TYR A 76 87.77 10.93 0.13
N GLY A 77 86.80 11.37 -0.67
CA GLY A 77 85.41 11.54 -0.22
C GLY A 77 85.18 12.81 0.62
N HIS A 78 86.13 13.74 0.63
CA HIS A 78 86.01 15.00 1.38
C HIS A 78 85.98 16.20 0.43
N ASN A 79 85.12 17.16 0.75
CA ASN A 79 85.17 18.48 0.13
C ASN A 79 86.46 19.21 0.58
N PRO A 80 87.23 19.83 -0.33
CA PRO A 80 88.48 20.50 0.00
C PRO A 80 88.32 21.74 0.88
N PHE A 81 87.13 22.32 1.01
CA PHE A 81 86.91 23.42 1.95
C PHE A 81 87.39 23.04 3.36
N PHE A 82 88.23 23.91 3.93
CA PHE A 82 88.82 23.80 5.27
C PHE A 82 89.78 22.62 5.53
N LEU A 83 89.89 21.66 4.60
CA LEU A 83 90.79 20.52 4.66
C LEU A 83 91.86 20.53 3.56
N MET A 84 91.89 21.58 2.73
CA MET A 84 92.75 21.64 1.54
C MET A 84 94.23 21.38 1.85
N LYS A 85 94.74 21.86 2.99
CA LYS A 85 96.13 21.63 3.41
C LYS A 85 96.42 20.15 3.67
N ASP A 86 95.54 19.47 4.39
CA ASP A 86 95.71 18.06 4.77
C ASP A 86 95.46 17.13 3.57
N LEU A 87 94.44 17.41 2.77
CA LEU A 87 94.10 16.63 1.59
C LEU A 87 95.15 16.76 0.48
N SER A 88 95.68 17.98 0.24
CA SER A 88 96.74 18.19 -0.74
C SER A 88 98.02 17.48 -0.33
N PHE A 89 98.41 17.59 0.94
CA PHE A 89 99.59 16.91 1.47
C PHE A 89 99.48 15.39 1.33
N LYS A 90 98.33 14.83 1.73
CA LYS A 90 98.06 13.39 1.59
C LYS A 90 98.13 12.95 0.12
N LYS A 91 97.49 13.68 -0.79
CA LYS A 91 97.46 13.35 -2.22
C LYS A 91 98.84 13.38 -2.87
N ILE A 92 99.65 14.40 -2.55
CA ILE A 92 101.04 14.50 -3.03
C ILE A 92 101.89 13.36 -2.49
N ARG A 93 101.77 13.06 -1.18
CA ARG A 93 102.52 11.96 -0.55
C ARG A 93 102.17 10.61 -1.17
N ASP A 94 100.88 10.33 -1.36
CA ASP A 94 100.44 9.08 -1.98
C ASP A 94 100.96 8.98 -3.43
N SER A 95 101.01 10.09 -4.15
CA SER A 95 101.58 10.15 -5.51
C SER A 95 103.09 9.91 -5.55
N LEU A 96 103.83 10.38 -4.54
CA LEU A 96 105.26 10.12 -4.40
C LEU A 96 105.57 8.67 -4.01
N ALA A 97 104.60 7.97 -3.41
CA ALA A 97 104.74 6.57 -3.02
C ALA A 97 104.45 5.58 -4.16
N LEU A 98 104.04 6.05 -5.35
CA LEU A 98 103.80 5.20 -6.51
C LEU A 98 105.12 4.66 -7.11
N PRO A 99 105.11 3.50 -7.78
CA PRO A 99 106.30 2.93 -8.44
C PRO A 99 106.95 3.88 -9.46
N VAL A 100 106.13 4.70 -10.14
CA VAL A 100 106.57 5.82 -10.97
C VAL A 100 105.90 7.09 -10.43
N PRO A 101 106.61 7.89 -9.61
CA PRO A 101 106.06 9.11 -9.05
C PRO A 101 105.71 10.15 -10.13
N ASP A 102 104.48 10.66 -10.10
CA ASP A 102 104.06 11.78 -10.94
C ASP A 102 103.21 12.78 -10.14
N VAL A 103 103.87 13.81 -9.61
CA VAL A 103 103.20 14.83 -8.78
C VAL A 103 102.32 15.76 -9.62
N SER A 104 102.50 15.83 -10.94
CA SER A 104 101.68 16.67 -11.81
C SER A 104 100.23 16.20 -11.83
N VAL A 105 100.00 14.88 -11.83
CA VAL A 105 98.68 14.27 -11.73
C VAL A 105 98.03 14.58 -10.37
N ALA A 106 98.82 14.59 -9.29
CA ALA A 106 98.33 14.95 -7.96
C ALA A 106 97.88 16.42 -7.90
N TYR A 107 98.69 17.35 -8.42
CA TYR A 107 98.33 18.76 -8.49
C TYR A 107 97.10 19.00 -9.36
N ALA A 108 97.01 18.38 -10.55
CA ALA A 108 95.84 18.49 -11.40
C ALA A 108 94.56 17.97 -10.73
N ALA A 109 94.64 16.89 -9.94
CA ALA A 109 93.51 16.36 -9.17
C ALA A 109 93.09 17.32 -8.04
N ILE A 110 94.06 17.90 -7.33
CA ILE A 110 93.83 18.90 -6.28
C ILE A 110 93.11 20.13 -6.84
N ASP A 111 93.64 20.71 -7.92
CA ASP A 111 93.08 21.91 -8.53
C ASP A 111 91.67 21.67 -9.07
N ARG A 112 91.44 20.50 -9.70
CA ARG A 112 90.12 20.13 -10.22
C ARG A 112 89.09 19.99 -9.10
N ALA A 113 89.47 19.36 -7.97
CA ALA A 113 88.60 19.23 -6.81
C ALA A 113 88.28 20.60 -6.19
N TYR A 114 89.29 21.46 -6.02
CA TYR A 114 89.10 22.77 -5.41
C TYR A 114 88.27 23.70 -6.29
N ARG A 115 88.51 23.74 -7.61
CA ARG A 115 87.67 24.48 -8.57
C ARG A 115 86.23 23.99 -8.53
N SER A 116 86.01 22.67 -8.49
CA SER A 116 84.65 22.11 -8.39
C SER A 116 83.97 22.51 -7.07
N ALA A 117 84.69 22.55 -5.96
CA ALA A 117 84.15 23.03 -4.68
C ALA A 117 83.79 24.52 -4.72
N MET A 118 84.64 25.36 -5.33
CA MET A 118 84.35 26.78 -5.57
C MET A 118 83.12 26.97 -6.46
N GLU A 119 82.92 26.09 -7.44
CA GLU A 119 81.73 26.07 -8.29
C GLU A 119 80.46 25.67 -7.53
N LEU A 120 80.54 24.67 -6.64
CA LEU A 120 79.43 24.36 -5.72
C LEU A 120 79.06 25.58 -4.87
N ARG A 121 80.05 26.32 -4.35
CA ARG A 121 79.82 27.56 -3.59
C ARG A 121 79.13 28.59 -4.49
N ARG A 122 79.65 28.86 -5.69
CA ARG A 122 79.05 29.80 -6.65
C ARG A 122 77.59 29.46 -6.95
N LEU A 123 77.31 28.21 -7.32
CA LEU A 123 75.97 27.74 -7.64
C LEU A 123 75.02 27.81 -6.45
N SER A 124 75.50 27.50 -5.23
CA SER A 124 74.71 27.67 -4.00
C SER A 124 74.26 29.12 -3.80
N TRP A 125 75.14 30.10 -4.07
CA TRP A 125 74.81 31.52 -3.96
C TRP A 125 73.86 31.98 -5.08
N VAL A 126 74.14 31.60 -6.34
CA VAL A 126 73.28 31.91 -7.50
C VAL A 126 71.85 31.44 -7.26
N MET A 127 71.67 30.17 -6.86
CA MET A 127 70.34 29.62 -6.60
C MET A 127 69.63 30.37 -5.47
N ALA A 128 70.33 30.72 -4.39
CA ALA A 128 69.75 31.47 -3.28
C ALA A 128 69.29 32.88 -3.71
N ILE A 129 70.10 33.59 -4.49
CA ILE A 129 69.77 34.92 -5.03
C ILE A 129 68.50 34.86 -5.89
N ILE A 130 68.43 33.90 -6.82
CA ILE A 130 67.28 33.76 -7.72
C ILE A 130 66.03 33.33 -6.96
N ALA A 131 66.15 32.37 -6.03
CA ALA A 131 65.03 31.89 -5.24
C ALA A 131 64.45 32.93 -4.28
N ASN A 132 65.22 33.94 -3.86
CA ASN A 132 64.72 35.03 -3.03
C ASN A 132 63.71 35.93 -3.76
N GLN A 133 63.61 35.83 -5.09
CA GLN A 133 62.61 36.55 -5.88
C GLN A 133 61.24 35.84 -5.91
N LEU A 134 61.20 34.53 -5.63
CA LEU A 134 59.98 33.69 -5.76
C LEU A 134 58.78 34.20 -4.93
N PRO A 135 58.93 34.64 -3.66
CA PRO A 135 57.79 35.12 -2.88
C PRO A 135 57.12 36.37 -3.49
N GLU A 136 57.92 37.28 -4.04
CA GLU A 136 57.41 38.49 -4.69
C GLU A 136 56.70 38.16 -6.01
N LEU A 137 57.28 37.28 -6.83
CA LEU A 137 56.66 36.80 -8.06
C LEU A 137 55.32 36.10 -7.79
N ALA A 138 55.27 35.25 -6.76
CA ALA A 138 54.04 34.59 -6.34
C ALA A 138 52.97 35.60 -5.90
N THR A 139 53.37 36.67 -5.21
CA THR A 139 52.46 37.74 -4.78
C THR A 139 51.91 38.51 -5.99
N ARG A 140 52.77 38.88 -6.94
CA ARG A 140 52.34 39.54 -8.19
C ARG A 140 51.41 38.65 -9.01
N ARG A 141 51.72 37.36 -9.10
CA ARG A 141 50.86 36.36 -9.78
C ARG A 141 49.49 36.29 -9.13
N ALA A 142 49.42 36.17 -7.81
CA ALA A 142 48.16 36.10 -7.09
C ALA A 142 47.30 37.36 -7.31
N GLN A 143 47.91 38.55 -7.34
CA GLN A 143 47.21 39.82 -7.59
C GLN A 143 46.58 39.88 -8.99
N VAL A 144 47.32 39.46 -10.03
CA VAL A 144 46.80 39.47 -11.41
C VAL A 144 45.71 38.41 -11.61
N GLU A 145 45.88 37.23 -11.01
CA GLU A 145 44.88 36.17 -11.06
C GLU A 145 43.59 36.57 -10.33
N ALA A 146 43.69 37.25 -9.18
CA ALA A 146 42.52 37.75 -8.45
C ALA A 146 41.75 38.83 -9.21
N ALA A 147 42.43 39.63 -10.04
CA ALA A 147 41.80 40.64 -10.89
C ALA A 147 41.13 40.07 -12.16
N THR A 148 41.35 38.78 -12.46
CA THR A 148 40.85 38.14 -13.68
C THR A 148 39.61 37.29 -13.36
N PRO A 149 38.42 37.60 -13.91
CA PRO A 149 37.24 36.76 -13.75
C PRO A 149 37.50 35.38 -14.33
N THR A 150 37.30 34.33 -13.53
CA THR A 150 37.53 32.94 -13.93
C THR A 150 36.30 32.09 -13.67
N THR A 151 36.05 31.11 -14.53
CA THR A 151 35.01 30.10 -14.30
C THR A 151 35.40 29.21 -13.12
N ARG A 152 34.44 28.54 -12.49
CA ARG A 152 34.71 27.64 -11.36
C ARG A 152 35.69 26.52 -11.73
N ASP A 153 35.61 25.98 -12.95
CA ASP A 153 36.54 24.96 -13.42
C ASP A 153 37.96 25.52 -13.62
N ALA A 154 38.08 26.75 -14.13
CA ALA A 154 39.36 27.44 -14.21
C ALA A 154 39.96 27.71 -12.83
N GLN A 155 39.13 28.06 -11.82
CA GLN A 155 39.58 28.22 -10.43
C GLN A 155 40.07 26.90 -9.83
N GLN A 156 39.45 25.76 -10.17
CA GLN A 156 39.92 24.45 -9.71
C GLN A 156 41.30 24.13 -10.29
N ILE A 157 41.49 24.31 -11.60
CA ILE A 157 42.78 24.11 -12.26
C ILE A 157 43.84 25.03 -11.63
N LEU A 158 43.50 26.30 -11.44
CA LEU A 158 44.41 27.28 -10.84
C LEU A 158 44.83 26.88 -9.42
N SER A 159 43.89 26.45 -8.59
CA SER A 159 44.19 26.03 -7.21
C SER A 159 45.13 24.82 -7.15
N ALA A 160 44.94 23.84 -8.05
CA ALA A 160 45.82 22.68 -8.16
C ALA A 160 47.23 23.07 -8.65
N GLU A 161 47.30 23.99 -9.62
CA GLU A 161 48.55 24.53 -10.12
C GLU A 161 49.33 25.28 -9.03
N ARG A 162 48.65 26.11 -8.22
CA ARG A 162 49.25 26.82 -7.08
C ARG A 162 49.86 25.84 -6.07
N LEU A 163 49.19 24.73 -5.76
CA LEU A 163 49.73 23.70 -4.87
C LEU A 163 50.95 22.99 -5.47
N SER A 164 50.92 22.71 -6.77
CA SER A 164 52.08 22.15 -7.48
C SER A 164 53.30 23.08 -7.39
N VAL A 165 53.09 24.37 -7.63
CA VAL A 165 54.16 25.39 -7.53
C VAL A 165 54.70 25.49 -6.09
N VAL A 166 53.82 25.51 -5.08
CA VAL A 166 54.26 25.51 -3.68
C VAL A 166 55.08 24.26 -3.36
N ASN A 167 54.70 23.09 -3.86
CA ASN A 167 55.46 21.86 -3.67
C ASN A 167 56.84 21.90 -4.36
N LEU A 168 56.92 22.43 -5.58
CA LEU A 168 58.20 22.65 -6.27
C LEU A 168 59.11 23.60 -5.49
N GLU A 169 58.58 24.72 -5.02
CA GLU A 169 59.34 25.66 -4.20
C GLU A 169 59.79 25.04 -2.88
N THR A 170 58.95 24.20 -2.25
CA THR A 170 59.31 23.44 -1.04
C THR A 170 60.54 22.57 -1.29
N ASN A 171 60.55 21.83 -2.39
CA ASN A 171 61.70 21.02 -2.78
C ASN A 171 62.94 21.87 -3.02
N ILE A 172 62.81 23.04 -3.68
CA ILE A 172 63.93 23.98 -3.87
C ILE A 172 64.50 24.42 -2.51
N ARG A 173 63.65 24.80 -1.55
CA ARG A 173 64.11 25.25 -0.22
C ARG A 173 64.84 24.14 0.54
N LEU A 174 64.36 22.90 0.46
CA LEU A 174 65.05 21.75 1.06
C LEU A 174 66.43 21.50 0.42
N HIS A 175 66.58 21.71 -0.89
CA HIS A 175 67.88 21.55 -1.55
C HIS A 175 68.95 22.56 -1.12
N PHE A 176 68.55 23.72 -0.59
CA PHE A 176 69.49 24.73 -0.09
C PHE A 176 70.08 24.38 1.28
N LEU A 177 69.46 23.43 1.98
CA LEU A 177 69.96 22.94 3.24
C LEU A 177 71.06 21.89 3.01
N PRO A 178 72.08 21.84 3.89
CA PRO A 178 72.97 20.70 4.01
C PRO A 178 72.20 19.39 4.18
N GLY A 179 72.70 18.29 3.61
CA GLY A 179 72.03 16.98 3.68
C GLY A 179 71.69 16.55 5.11
N PHE A 180 72.63 16.74 6.06
CA PHE A 180 72.43 16.39 7.46
C PHE A 180 71.35 17.23 8.17
N LEU A 181 71.05 18.45 7.69
CA LEU A 181 69.96 19.26 8.23
C LEU A 181 68.61 18.85 7.64
N VAL A 182 68.57 18.42 6.36
CA VAL A 182 67.37 17.83 5.75
C VAL A 182 66.97 16.56 6.50
N GLU A 183 67.93 15.69 6.82
CA GLU A 183 67.70 14.47 7.61
C GLU A 183 67.14 14.79 9.00
N LYS A 184 67.69 15.80 9.68
CA LYS A 184 67.16 16.26 10.99
C LYS A 184 65.72 16.77 10.88
N ILE A 185 65.41 17.57 9.86
CA ILE A 185 64.03 18.04 9.63
C ILE A 185 63.09 16.86 9.37
N ALA A 186 63.48 15.93 8.49
CA ALA A 186 62.67 14.76 8.16
C ALA A 186 62.40 13.88 9.40
N ALA A 187 63.41 13.68 10.25
CA ALA A 187 63.28 12.92 11.50
C ALA A 187 62.37 13.64 12.52
N ALA A 188 62.46 14.97 12.62
CA ALA A 188 61.70 15.75 13.60
C ALA A 188 60.27 16.09 13.16
N ALA A 189 59.98 16.15 11.86
CA ALA A 189 58.68 16.54 11.34
C ALA A 189 57.59 15.47 11.53
N GLY A 190 57.96 14.21 11.79
CA GLY A 190 57.02 13.12 12.03
C GLY A 190 56.18 12.76 10.80
N SER A 191 54.92 12.35 11.00
CA SER A 191 54.02 11.96 9.91
C SER A 191 53.68 13.14 9.00
N THR A 192 53.85 12.96 7.69
CA THR A 192 53.45 13.91 6.63
C THR A 192 52.11 13.56 5.99
N GLY A 193 51.31 12.69 6.62
CA GLY A 193 49.95 12.40 6.17
C GLY A 193 49.05 13.62 6.34
N GLY A 194 48.50 14.16 5.24
CA GLY A 194 47.59 15.31 5.27
C GLY A 194 47.73 16.21 4.05
N SER A 195 47.28 17.45 4.20
CA SER A 195 47.42 18.48 3.16
C SER A 195 48.86 19.00 3.06
N LEU A 196 49.17 19.71 1.97
CA LEU A 196 50.50 20.28 1.75
C LEU A 196 50.83 21.34 2.81
N SER A 197 49.84 22.16 3.20
CA SER A 197 50.01 23.15 4.26
C SER A 197 50.32 22.51 5.61
N GLN A 198 49.73 21.35 5.93
CA GLN A 198 50.03 20.61 7.16
C GLN A 198 51.45 20.06 7.14
N THR A 199 51.88 19.47 6.03
CA THR A 199 53.26 18.97 5.86
C THR A 199 54.27 20.10 6.04
N LEU A 200 54.04 21.25 5.42
CA LEU A 200 54.89 22.43 5.56
C LEU A 200 54.90 22.99 6.99
N THR A 201 53.76 22.94 7.68
CA THR A 201 53.66 23.32 9.09
C THR A 201 54.54 22.43 9.96
N ASN A 202 54.53 21.12 9.72
CA ASN A 202 55.39 20.18 10.43
C ASN A 202 56.88 20.44 10.14
N TYR A 203 57.25 20.70 8.88
CA TYR A 203 58.63 21.08 8.53
C TYR A 203 59.06 22.39 9.19
N LYS A 204 58.18 23.40 9.26
CA LYS A 204 58.48 24.65 9.95
C LYS A 204 58.70 24.44 11.45
N ILE A 205 57.82 23.67 12.11
CA ILE A 205 57.94 23.35 13.54
C ILE A 205 59.25 22.60 13.81
N ALA A 206 59.59 21.63 12.96
CA ALA A 206 60.85 20.91 13.03
C ALA A 206 62.05 21.86 12.88
N ALA A 207 62.05 22.74 11.87
CA ALA A 207 63.11 23.72 11.66
C ALA A 207 63.26 24.70 12.84
N ASP A 208 62.15 25.21 13.40
CA ASP A 208 62.16 26.09 14.58
C ASP A 208 62.73 25.38 15.82
N SER A 209 62.36 24.11 16.02
CA SER A 209 62.88 23.28 17.12
C SER A 209 64.38 23.03 16.99
N ILE A 210 64.83 22.60 15.80
CA ILE A 210 66.25 22.38 15.51
C ILE A 210 67.02 23.70 15.68
N ARG A 211 66.49 24.82 15.18
CA ARG A 211 67.09 26.14 15.37
C ARG A 211 67.32 26.44 16.85
N ALA A 212 66.30 26.24 17.70
CA ALA A 212 66.42 26.50 19.13
C ALA A 212 67.50 25.63 19.80
N VAL A 213 67.58 24.36 19.43
CA VAL A 213 68.61 23.42 19.92
C VAL A 213 70.00 23.87 19.48
N GLU A 214 70.19 24.20 18.21
CA GLU A 214 71.48 24.65 17.66
C GLU A 214 71.91 25.99 18.28
N GLN A 215 70.98 26.93 18.50
CA GLN A 215 71.26 28.19 19.19
C GLN A 215 71.73 27.97 20.64
N ALA A 216 71.09 27.05 21.36
CA ALA A 216 71.48 26.71 22.74
C ALA A 216 72.83 25.97 22.82
N ALA A 217 73.26 25.34 21.72
CA ALA A 217 74.53 24.64 21.62
C ALA A 217 75.73 25.54 21.28
N VAL A 218 75.51 26.81 20.92
CA VAL A 218 76.58 27.78 20.69
C VAL A 218 77.34 28.03 22.00
N ARG A 219 78.67 27.86 22.00
CA ARG A 219 79.55 28.02 23.17
C ARG A 219 80.61 29.09 22.93
N PRO A 220 81.07 29.81 23.97
CA PRO A 220 82.24 30.67 23.85
C PRO A 220 83.47 29.87 23.39
N TYR A 221 84.33 30.53 22.60
CA TYR A 221 85.61 29.98 22.13
C TYR A 221 86.74 30.95 22.48
N ALA A 222 87.97 30.44 22.59
CA ALA A 222 89.12 31.23 23.01
C ALA A 222 89.73 32.05 21.86
N ILE A 223 89.83 31.45 20.66
CA ILE A 223 90.49 32.05 19.49
C ILE A 223 89.68 31.71 18.23
N ALA A 224 89.30 32.74 17.47
CA ALA A 224 88.64 32.54 16.17
C ALA A 224 89.63 32.05 15.10
N ASN A 225 89.17 31.18 14.20
CA ASN A 225 89.92 30.85 12.99
C ASN A 225 89.72 31.96 11.95
N PRO A 226 90.75 32.74 11.57
CA PRO A 226 90.60 33.86 10.65
C PRO A 226 90.21 33.44 9.22
N ALA A 227 90.40 32.17 8.85
CA ALA A 227 90.15 31.66 7.50
C ALA A 227 88.73 31.10 7.31
N ILE A 228 87.96 30.88 8.38
CA ILE A 228 86.62 30.28 8.32
C ILE A 228 85.65 31.21 9.03
N ASN A 229 84.82 31.91 8.26
CA ASN A 229 83.91 32.93 8.79
C ASN A 229 82.50 32.76 8.23
N ALA A 230 81.49 33.08 9.03
CA ALA A 230 80.11 33.20 8.57
C ALA A 230 79.94 34.40 7.61
N PRO A 231 78.93 34.39 6.72
CA PRO A 231 77.98 33.30 6.47
C PRO A 231 78.55 32.21 5.55
N LEU A 232 78.27 30.94 5.86
CA LEU A 232 78.68 29.77 5.10
C LEU A 232 77.59 29.33 4.11
N SER A 233 77.99 29.05 2.87
CA SER A 233 77.13 28.37 1.89
C SER A 233 76.87 26.91 2.28
N LYS A 234 75.93 26.25 1.59
CA LYS A 234 75.65 24.82 1.79
C LYS A 234 76.91 23.93 1.77
N PRO A 235 77.75 23.93 0.71
CA PRO A 235 78.92 23.06 0.65
C PRO A 235 79.99 23.42 1.69
N GLU A 236 80.09 24.68 2.09
CA GLU A 236 80.99 25.10 3.16
C GLU A 236 80.50 24.61 4.52
N LEU A 237 79.20 24.68 4.81
CA LEU A 237 78.65 24.17 6.07
C LEU A 237 78.77 22.63 6.17
N GLU A 238 78.58 21.91 5.07
CA GLU A 238 78.85 20.47 4.99
C GLU A 238 80.34 20.16 5.24
N ALA A 239 81.24 20.96 4.67
CA ALA A 239 82.68 20.82 4.91
C ALA A 239 83.07 21.15 6.37
N LEU A 240 82.46 22.18 6.98
CA LEU A 240 82.68 22.51 8.39
C LEU A 240 82.20 21.38 9.32
N LYS A 241 81.04 20.79 9.03
CA LYS A 241 80.53 19.62 9.77
C LYS A 241 81.54 18.47 9.70
N ASN A 242 82.02 18.13 8.51
CA ASN A 242 83.03 17.10 8.32
C ASN A 242 84.34 17.43 9.06
N LEU A 243 84.80 18.69 9.03
CA LEU A 243 85.98 19.13 9.78
C LEU A 243 85.80 18.92 11.29
N VAL A 244 84.66 19.32 11.86
CA VAL A 244 84.37 19.14 13.29
C VAL A 244 84.37 17.65 13.67
N ASP A 245 83.77 16.80 12.83
CA ASP A 245 83.75 15.35 13.05
C ASP A 245 85.16 14.75 13.02
N LEU A 246 85.99 15.15 12.04
CA LEU A 246 87.36 14.69 11.93
C LEU A 246 88.23 15.17 13.11
N GLN A 247 88.08 16.42 13.56
CA GLN A 247 88.77 16.93 14.75
C GLN A 247 88.36 16.18 16.04
N ALA A 248 87.14 15.64 16.09
CA ALA A 248 86.66 14.86 17.21
C ALA A 248 87.13 13.39 17.18
N THR A 249 87.27 12.82 15.98
CA THR A 249 87.46 11.36 15.79
C THR A 249 88.84 10.94 15.32
N THR A 250 89.68 11.89 14.90
CA THR A 250 91.01 11.62 14.34
C THR A 250 92.10 12.47 15.01
N GLU A 251 93.34 12.33 14.54
CA GLU A 251 94.49 13.14 14.98
C GLU A 251 94.58 14.52 14.30
N LEU A 252 93.54 14.95 13.58
CA LEU A 252 93.49 16.27 12.95
C LEU A 252 93.63 17.40 13.99
N GLY A 253 94.34 18.47 13.63
CA GLY A 253 94.73 19.53 14.57
C GLY A 253 93.56 20.21 15.28
N LYS A 254 93.69 20.44 16.59
CA LYS A 254 92.60 20.91 17.49
C LYS A 254 92.63 22.40 17.87
N ARG A 255 93.53 23.20 17.26
CA ARG A 255 93.79 24.62 17.63
C ARG A 255 92.53 25.51 17.69
N TRP A 256 91.55 25.25 16.82
CA TRP A 256 90.32 26.04 16.68
C TRP A 256 89.05 25.19 16.81
N GLN A 257 89.15 24.03 17.47
CA GLN A 257 88.04 23.06 17.53
C GLN A 257 86.79 23.63 18.21
N ASP A 258 86.97 24.42 19.28
CA ASP A 258 85.90 25.12 19.99
C ASP A 258 85.21 26.16 19.10
N TYR A 259 86.00 26.96 18.36
CA TYR A 259 85.48 27.92 17.38
C TYR A 259 84.70 27.22 16.25
N HIS A 260 85.25 26.16 15.65
CA HIS A 260 84.58 25.44 14.56
C HIS A 260 83.25 24.83 15.01
N ALA A 261 83.21 24.22 16.20
CA ALA A 261 81.97 23.68 16.77
C ALA A 261 80.94 24.78 17.04
N SER A 262 81.36 25.90 17.63
CA SER A 262 80.47 27.05 17.86
C SER A 262 79.95 27.65 16.55
N LEU A 263 80.81 27.80 15.55
CA LEU A 263 80.44 28.32 14.23
C LEU A 263 79.44 27.39 13.53
N LEU A 264 79.68 26.08 13.56
CA LEU A 264 78.78 25.07 13.01
C LEU A 264 77.37 25.19 13.60
N HIS A 265 77.25 25.28 14.92
CA HIS A 265 75.96 25.46 15.59
C HIS A 265 75.28 26.77 15.21
N SER A 266 76.02 27.88 15.17
CA SER A 266 75.48 29.19 14.78
C SER A 266 74.99 29.21 13.33
N GLU A 267 75.72 28.59 12.40
CA GLU A 267 75.34 28.52 11.00
C GLU A 267 74.20 27.52 10.75
N ASN A 268 74.17 26.38 11.45
CA ASN A 268 73.01 25.49 11.45
C ASN A 268 71.74 26.25 11.86
N ALA A 269 71.81 27.04 12.94
CA ALA A 269 70.70 27.86 13.39
C ALA A 269 70.27 28.90 12.33
N ARG A 270 71.23 29.55 11.64
CA ARG A 270 70.95 30.51 10.57
C ARG A 270 70.24 29.86 9.38
N HIS A 271 70.70 28.68 8.95
CA HIS A 271 70.07 27.91 7.86
C HIS A 271 68.65 27.44 8.24
N MET A 272 68.45 26.99 9.49
CA MET A 272 67.11 26.62 9.99
C MET A 272 66.16 27.81 10.08
N ALA A 273 66.65 29.00 10.49
CA ALA A 273 65.84 30.22 10.49
C ALA A 273 65.37 30.57 9.07
N ALA A 274 66.28 30.57 8.10
CA ALA A 274 65.94 30.84 6.70
C ALA A 274 64.94 29.82 6.13
N ALA A 275 65.07 28.54 6.49
CA ALA A 275 64.11 27.51 6.09
C ALA A 275 62.73 27.72 6.73
N ALA A 276 62.67 28.02 8.03
CA ALA A 276 61.43 28.27 8.75
C ALA A 276 60.67 29.48 8.18
N ASP A 277 61.37 30.56 7.83
CA ASP A 277 60.80 31.75 7.20
C ASP A 277 60.26 31.45 5.79
N ALA A 278 61.00 30.68 5.00
CA ALA A 278 60.56 30.25 3.68
C ALA A 278 59.31 29.33 3.77
N PHE A 279 59.30 28.40 4.72
CA PHE A 279 58.13 27.54 4.95
C PHE A 279 56.92 28.35 5.43
N ALA A 280 57.09 29.39 6.25
CA ALA A 280 55.97 30.25 6.66
C ALA A 280 55.26 30.89 5.44
N GLY A 281 56.02 31.41 4.48
CA GLY A 281 55.45 31.96 3.24
C GLY A 281 54.81 30.90 2.34
N LEU A 282 55.35 29.68 2.32
CA LEU A 282 54.76 28.55 1.57
C LEU A 282 53.46 28.04 2.23
N ILE A 283 53.40 27.99 3.56
CA ILE A 283 52.19 27.60 4.32
C ILE A 283 51.03 28.53 3.98
N ALA A 284 51.25 29.84 4.03
CA ALA A 284 50.20 30.82 3.72
C ALA A 284 49.62 30.61 2.31
N ARG A 285 50.48 30.39 1.31
CA ARG A 285 50.07 30.12 -0.08
C ARG A 285 49.37 28.77 -0.25
N ALA A 286 49.85 27.72 0.41
CA ALA A 286 49.20 26.42 0.40
C ALA A 286 47.79 26.48 1.01
N GLN A 287 47.64 27.16 2.15
CA GLN A 287 46.35 27.33 2.82
C GLN A 287 45.35 28.11 1.95
N GLU A 288 45.80 29.15 1.25
CA GLU A 288 44.93 29.89 0.32
C GLU A 288 44.42 28.98 -0.81
N ALA A 289 45.31 28.21 -1.44
CA ALA A 289 44.94 27.30 -2.53
C ALA A 289 44.04 26.13 -2.04
N GLU A 290 44.35 25.54 -0.88
CA GLU A 290 43.52 24.50 -0.25
C GLU A 290 42.14 25.02 0.14
N ARG A 291 42.03 26.24 0.68
CA ARG A 291 40.74 26.89 0.97
C ARG A 291 39.92 27.10 -0.30
N LEU A 292 40.55 27.49 -1.40
CA LEU A 292 39.86 27.64 -2.68
C LEU A 292 39.35 26.28 -3.19
N GLN A 293 40.14 25.21 -3.09
CA GLN A 293 39.69 23.85 -3.42
C GLN A 293 38.48 23.43 -2.58
N GLU A 294 38.52 23.71 -1.28
CA GLU A 294 37.44 23.40 -0.35
C GLU A 294 36.16 24.18 -0.68
N GLN A 295 36.28 25.48 -0.95
CA GLN A 295 35.14 26.31 -1.35
C GLN A 295 34.50 25.81 -2.65
N ILE A 296 35.31 25.42 -3.63
CA ILE A 296 34.82 24.85 -4.90
C ILE A 296 34.11 23.51 -4.65
N ARG A 297 34.68 22.65 -3.80
CA ARG A 297 34.07 21.37 -3.43
C ARG A 297 32.71 21.58 -2.78
N VAL A 298 32.64 22.42 -1.75
CA VAL A 298 31.40 22.75 -1.04
C VAL A 298 30.36 23.34 -1.99
N ALA A 299 30.76 24.25 -2.89
CA ALA A 299 29.85 24.83 -3.87
C ALA A 299 29.27 23.78 -4.84
N ARG A 300 30.09 22.82 -5.30
CA ARG A 300 29.62 21.71 -6.15
C ARG A 300 28.67 20.78 -5.41
N GLU A 301 28.96 20.46 -4.15
CA GLU A 301 28.07 19.65 -3.32
C GLU A 301 26.73 20.35 -3.09
N GLN A 302 26.74 21.66 -2.85
CA GLN A 302 25.52 22.45 -2.70
C GLN A 302 24.69 22.47 -3.98
N GLU A 303 25.33 22.70 -5.14
CA GLU A 303 24.64 22.67 -6.43
C GLU A 303 24.07 21.27 -6.74
N ALA A 304 24.83 20.21 -6.48
CA ALA A 304 24.35 18.83 -6.65
C ALA A 304 23.15 18.54 -5.73
N ARG A 305 23.17 19.00 -4.48
CA ARG A 305 22.04 18.87 -3.55
C ARG A 305 20.82 19.66 -4.04
N GLN A 306 21.01 20.87 -4.56
CA GLN A 306 19.92 21.67 -5.12
C GLN A 306 19.29 21.01 -6.35
N LEU A 307 20.11 20.49 -7.27
CA LEU A 307 19.63 19.75 -8.44
C LEU A 307 18.89 18.47 -8.04
N GLN A 308 19.42 17.74 -7.04
CA GLN A 308 18.76 16.55 -6.51
C GLN A 308 17.41 16.88 -5.87
N GLU A 309 17.33 17.98 -5.12
CA GLU A 309 16.08 18.44 -4.51
C GLU A 309 15.06 18.90 -5.55
N GLN A 310 15.50 19.65 -6.57
CA GLN A 310 14.63 20.03 -7.69
C GLN A 310 14.11 18.80 -8.45
N ALA A 311 14.97 17.81 -8.71
CA ALA A 311 14.56 16.55 -9.31
C ALA A 311 13.57 15.78 -8.43
N ARG A 312 13.76 15.79 -7.10
CA ARG A 312 12.82 15.19 -6.14
C ARG A 312 11.46 15.86 -6.19
N ILE A 313 11.42 17.19 -6.17
CA ILE A 313 10.17 17.97 -6.26
C ILE A 313 9.47 17.70 -7.60
N ALA A 314 10.21 17.74 -8.72
CA ALA A 314 9.64 17.45 -10.04
C ALA A 314 9.05 16.03 -10.11
N ALA A 315 9.75 15.03 -9.57
CA ALA A 315 9.26 13.66 -9.49
C ALA A 315 8.00 13.54 -8.61
N GLN A 316 7.92 14.26 -7.49
CA GLN A 316 6.73 14.29 -6.63
C GLN A 316 5.53 14.94 -7.32
N VAL A 317 5.74 16.04 -8.04
CA VAL A 317 4.68 16.71 -8.81
C VAL A 317 4.15 15.77 -9.89
N GLU A 318 5.03 15.10 -10.63
CA GLU A 318 4.62 14.16 -11.67
C GLU A 318 3.92 12.91 -11.10
N ALA A 319 4.44 12.36 -10.00
CA ALA A 319 3.78 11.25 -9.31
C ALA A 319 2.37 11.62 -8.83
N ARG A 320 2.19 12.84 -8.32
CA ARG A 320 0.87 13.35 -7.92
C ARG A 320 -0.07 13.51 -9.12
N ARG A 321 0.43 14.05 -10.23
CA ARG A 321 -0.35 14.16 -11.48
C ARG A 321 -0.85 12.80 -11.97
N VAL A 322 0.02 11.79 -11.96
CA VAL A 322 -0.33 10.41 -12.34
C VAL A 322 -1.33 9.80 -11.35
N ALA A 323 -1.15 10.02 -10.05
CA ALA A 323 -2.08 9.53 -9.03
C ALA A 323 -3.48 10.16 -9.15
N ASP A 324 -3.54 11.47 -9.38
CA ASP A 324 -4.81 12.21 -9.58
C ASP A 324 -5.53 11.73 -10.84
N GLU A 325 -4.80 11.48 -11.94
CA GLU A 325 -5.38 10.93 -13.18
C GLU A 325 -5.89 9.50 -12.97
N GLN A 326 -5.12 8.64 -12.30
CA GLN A 326 -5.57 7.29 -11.94
C GLN A 326 -6.80 7.31 -11.04
N ALA A 327 -6.89 8.26 -10.10
CA ALA A 327 -8.06 8.43 -9.24
C ALA A 327 -9.30 8.82 -10.06
N ARG A 328 -9.17 9.71 -11.05
CA ARG A 328 -10.27 10.05 -11.98
C ARG A 328 -10.74 8.85 -12.79
N ILE A 329 -9.80 8.07 -13.33
CA ILE A 329 -10.13 6.86 -14.11
C ILE A 329 -10.85 5.84 -13.23
N ARG A 330 -10.38 5.62 -12.00
CA ARG A 330 -11.04 4.71 -11.04
C ARG A 330 -12.43 5.19 -10.67
N GLU A 331 -12.62 6.48 -10.44
CA GLU A 331 -13.92 7.05 -10.10
C GLU A 331 -14.90 6.95 -11.28
N GLN A 332 -14.44 7.22 -12.51
CA GLN A 332 -15.26 7.00 -13.72
C GLN A 332 -15.66 5.52 -13.88
N ALA A 333 -14.73 4.60 -13.64
CA ALA A 333 -15.01 3.16 -13.67
C ALA A 333 -16.02 2.77 -12.58
N ARG A 334 -15.94 3.37 -11.37
CA ARG A 334 -16.89 3.15 -10.28
C ARG A 334 -18.30 3.62 -10.67
N ILE A 335 -18.42 4.83 -11.22
CA ILE A 335 -19.71 5.39 -11.65
C ILE A 335 -20.31 4.55 -12.78
N ALA A 336 -19.50 4.13 -13.77
CA ALA A 336 -19.97 3.27 -14.86
C ALA A 336 -20.47 1.91 -14.35
N ALA A 337 -19.73 1.28 -13.43
CA ALA A 337 -20.13 0.01 -12.81
C ALA A 337 -21.41 0.15 -11.98
N GLU A 338 -21.57 1.25 -11.24
CA GLU A 338 -22.79 1.54 -10.46
C GLU A 338 -24.01 1.76 -11.37
N ALA A 339 -23.85 2.49 -12.48
CA ALA A 339 -24.91 2.69 -13.46
C ALA A 339 -25.32 1.40 -14.16
N GLU A 340 -24.36 0.53 -14.51
CA GLU A 340 -24.64 -0.78 -15.10
C GLU A 340 -25.34 -1.72 -14.12
N ALA A 341 -24.88 -1.78 -12.87
CA ALA A 341 -25.52 -2.55 -11.81
C ALA A 341 -26.97 -2.09 -11.57
N ARG A 342 -27.23 -0.78 -11.57
CA ARG A 342 -28.58 -0.23 -11.45
C ARG A 342 -29.48 -0.62 -12.63
N ARG A 343 -28.97 -0.54 -13.87
CA ARG A 343 -29.71 -0.94 -15.07
C ARG A 343 -30.11 -2.41 -15.01
N LEU A 344 -29.18 -3.29 -14.61
CA LEU A 344 -29.46 -4.72 -14.44
C LEU A 344 -30.51 -4.96 -13.35
N ALA A 345 -30.42 -4.26 -12.22
CA ALA A 345 -31.40 -4.38 -11.14
C ALA A 345 -32.81 -3.90 -11.57
N GLU A 346 -32.92 -2.80 -12.30
CA GLU A 346 -34.18 -2.28 -12.82
C GLU A 346 -34.80 -3.22 -13.87
N GLU A 347 -33.99 -3.79 -14.75
CA GLU A 347 -34.44 -4.79 -15.73
C GLU A 347 -34.92 -6.08 -15.04
N GLN A 348 -34.19 -6.56 -14.04
CA GLN A 348 -34.57 -7.73 -13.24
C GLN A 348 -35.88 -7.47 -12.47
N ALA A 349 -36.07 -6.27 -11.92
CA ALA A 349 -37.30 -5.88 -11.24
C ALA A 349 -38.50 -5.85 -12.21
N ARG A 350 -38.31 -5.39 -13.46
CA ARG A 350 -39.36 -5.40 -14.48
C ARG A 350 -39.79 -6.83 -14.84
N ILE A 351 -38.83 -7.73 -15.06
CA ILE A 351 -39.08 -9.14 -15.37
C ILE A 351 -39.81 -9.82 -14.21
N ALA A 352 -39.38 -9.58 -12.96
CA ALA A 352 -40.05 -10.12 -11.78
C ALA A 352 -41.50 -9.62 -11.63
N ALA A 353 -41.75 -8.32 -11.87
CA ALA A 353 -43.09 -7.76 -11.77
C ALA A 353 -44.06 -8.32 -12.83
N GLU A 354 -43.56 -8.63 -14.03
CA GLU A 354 -44.36 -9.25 -15.09
C GLU A 354 -44.67 -10.73 -14.78
N ALA A 355 -43.69 -11.48 -14.27
CA ALA A 355 -43.90 -12.85 -13.80
C ALA A 355 -44.96 -12.92 -12.68
N ILE A 356 -44.93 -11.97 -11.74
CA ILE A 356 -45.93 -11.86 -10.67
C ILE A 356 -47.35 -11.66 -11.23
N ARG A 357 -47.54 -10.76 -12.19
CA ARG A 357 -48.88 -10.52 -12.77
C ARG A 357 -49.45 -11.76 -13.46
N ASN A 358 -48.63 -12.49 -14.21
CA ASN A 358 -49.08 -13.70 -14.90
C ASN A 358 -49.44 -14.83 -13.92
N ALA A 359 -48.66 -15.02 -12.85
CA ALA A 359 -48.93 -16.03 -11.84
C ALA A 359 -50.22 -15.78 -11.02
N HIS A 360 -50.71 -14.53 -10.93
CA HIS A 360 -51.90 -14.15 -10.16
C HIS A 360 -53.18 -14.00 -11.00
N THR A 361 -53.18 -14.43 -12.27
CA THR A 361 -54.36 -14.38 -13.15
C THR A 361 -54.97 -15.77 -13.34
N PHE A 362 -56.19 -16.01 -12.85
CA PHE A 362 -56.89 -17.29 -12.95
C PHE A 362 -58.01 -17.24 -13.99
N ARG A 363 -58.11 -18.25 -14.85
CA ARG A 363 -59.07 -18.26 -15.97
C ARG A 363 -60.00 -19.46 -15.89
N ALA A 364 -61.31 -19.21 -15.92
CA ALA A 364 -62.35 -20.24 -15.84
C ALA A 364 -63.32 -20.16 -17.05
N PRO A 365 -63.72 -21.29 -17.64
CA PRO A 365 -64.82 -21.33 -18.60
C PRO A 365 -66.14 -21.06 -17.87
N GLY A 366 -66.90 -20.06 -18.32
CA GLY A 366 -68.17 -19.71 -17.68
C GLY A 366 -69.18 -20.85 -17.64
N ALA A 367 -69.37 -21.54 -18.76
CA ALA A 367 -70.30 -22.66 -18.88
C ALA A 367 -69.99 -23.80 -17.89
N ALA A 368 -68.71 -24.14 -17.71
CA ALA A 368 -68.29 -25.16 -16.75
C ALA A 368 -68.46 -24.68 -15.30
N SER A 369 -68.16 -23.40 -15.02
CA SER A 369 -68.31 -22.80 -13.69
C SER A 369 -69.75 -22.69 -13.23
N ALA A 370 -70.73 -22.65 -14.14
CA ALA A 370 -72.14 -22.56 -13.81
C ALA A 370 -72.79 -23.92 -13.50
N THR A 371 -72.23 -25.03 -14.00
CA THR A 371 -72.84 -26.36 -13.87
C THR A 371 -72.27 -27.17 -12.70
N GLY A 372 -71.06 -26.87 -12.24
CA GLY A 372 -70.47 -27.58 -11.11
C GLY A 372 -69.08 -27.08 -10.70
N PRO A 373 -68.43 -27.80 -9.76
CA PRO A 373 -67.13 -27.43 -9.22
C PRO A 373 -66.00 -27.61 -10.25
N LEU A 374 -65.02 -26.71 -10.22
CA LEU A 374 -63.83 -26.78 -11.05
C LEU A 374 -62.57 -26.28 -10.34
N PHE A 375 -61.42 -26.74 -10.80
CA PHE A 375 -60.11 -26.27 -10.39
C PHE A 375 -59.50 -25.42 -11.50
N MET A 376 -58.89 -24.29 -11.14
CA MET A 376 -58.23 -23.38 -12.07
C MET A 376 -56.82 -23.02 -11.59
N THR A 377 -55.90 -22.79 -12.52
CA THR A 377 -54.52 -22.35 -12.27
C THR A 377 -54.22 -21.10 -13.11
N SER A 378 -53.07 -20.47 -12.90
CA SER A 378 -52.53 -19.41 -13.77
C SER A 378 -52.39 -19.84 -15.25
N ALA A 379 -52.12 -21.14 -15.46
CA ALA A 379 -52.01 -21.74 -16.78
C ALA A 379 -53.36 -22.08 -17.43
N GLY A 380 -54.48 -21.96 -16.70
CA GLY A 380 -55.83 -22.24 -17.16
C GLY A 380 -56.59 -23.26 -16.29
N ALA A 381 -57.79 -23.65 -16.73
CA ALA A 381 -58.63 -24.58 -15.99
C ALA A 381 -58.03 -25.99 -16.02
N VAL A 382 -58.00 -26.68 -14.87
CA VAL A 382 -57.49 -28.06 -14.78
C VAL A 382 -58.44 -28.96 -15.57
N ALA A 383 -57.89 -29.76 -16.49
CA ALA A 383 -58.66 -30.70 -17.29
C ALA A 383 -59.22 -31.81 -16.40
N VAL A 384 -60.49 -31.71 -16.02
CA VAL A 384 -61.20 -32.76 -15.28
C VAL A 384 -62.06 -33.54 -16.28
N VAL A 385 -61.95 -34.87 -16.28
CA VAL A 385 -62.82 -35.73 -17.10
C VAL A 385 -64.27 -35.49 -16.66
N GLU A 386 -65.24 -35.33 -17.57
CA GLU A 386 -66.63 -34.97 -17.21
C GLU A 386 -67.24 -35.85 -16.08
N ALA A 387 -66.93 -37.15 -16.10
CA ALA A 387 -67.35 -38.10 -15.06
C ALA A 387 -66.79 -37.76 -13.65
N ALA A 388 -65.59 -37.18 -13.57
CA ALA A 388 -64.95 -36.75 -12.33
C ALA A 388 -65.52 -35.41 -11.80
N SER A 389 -66.02 -34.52 -12.67
CA SER A 389 -66.67 -33.26 -12.24
C SER A 389 -68.03 -33.52 -11.58
N ALA A 390 -68.85 -34.39 -12.18
CA ALA A 390 -70.11 -34.82 -11.57
C ALA A 390 -69.88 -35.56 -10.24
N SER A 391 -68.84 -36.42 -10.17
CA SER A 391 -68.44 -37.11 -8.94
C SER A 391 -67.96 -36.15 -7.86
N LEU A 392 -67.23 -35.10 -8.24
CA LEU A 392 -66.77 -34.04 -7.34
C LEU A 392 -67.96 -33.23 -6.78
N GLN A 393 -68.93 -32.86 -7.62
CA GLN A 393 -70.15 -32.17 -7.18
C GLN A 393 -70.97 -33.03 -6.22
N ALA A 394 -71.13 -34.32 -6.52
CA ALA A 394 -71.79 -35.27 -5.63
C ALA A 394 -71.07 -35.41 -4.29
N ALA A 395 -69.72 -35.48 -4.30
CA ALA A 395 -68.92 -35.52 -3.09
C ALA A 395 -69.09 -34.26 -2.22
N VAL A 396 -69.09 -33.06 -2.82
CA VAL A 396 -69.32 -31.78 -2.11
C VAL A 396 -70.69 -31.77 -1.43
N ARG A 397 -71.74 -32.11 -2.19
CA ARG A 397 -73.11 -32.16 -1.65
C ARG A 397 -73.27 -33.23 -0.57
N SER A 398 -72.65 -34.39 -0.75
CA SER A 398 -72.65 -35.49 0.23
C SER A 398 -71.94 -35.08 1.53
N ALA A 399 -70.81 -34.39 1.44
CA ALA A 399 -70.09 -33.86 2.59
C ALA A 399 -70.91 -32.84 3.38
N ILE A 400 -71.60 -31.94 2.68
CA ILE A 400 -72.51 -30.95 3.29
C ILE A 400 -73.68 -31.64 3.98
N ALA A 401 -74.30 -32.63 3.35
CA ALA A 401 -75.38 -33.41 3.95
C ALA A 401 -74.89 -34.15 5.21
N GLY A 402 -73.72 -34.79 5.13
CA GLY A 402 -73.08 -35.47 6.26
C GLY A 402 -72.81 -34.54 7.43
N LEU A 403 -72.18 -33.39 7.20
CA LEU A 403 -71.90 -32.37 8.22
C LEU A 403 -73.18 -31.71 8.77
N GLY A 404 -74.20 -31.55 7.92
CA GLY A 404 -75.52 -31.04 8.29
C GLY A 404 -76.24 -31.94 9.29
N SER A 405 -76.08 -33.26 9.15
CA SER A 405 -76.75 -34.29 9.97
C SER A 405 -76.18 -34.50 11.39
N LEU A 406 -75.02 -33.90 11.71
CA LEU A 406 -74.38 -34.05 13.03
C LEU A 406 -75.12 -33.26 14.12
N ALA A 407 -75.41 -33.91 15.25
CA ALA A 407 -76.08 -33.30 16.40
C ALA A 407 -75.25 -32.15 17.00
N ALA A 408 -75.91 -31.05 17.40
CA ALA A 408 -75.29 -29.84 17.94
C ALA A 408 -74.43 -30.04 19.22
N SER A 409 -74.48 -31.24 19.83
CA SER A 409 -73.73 -31.62 21.04
C SER A 409 -72.35 -32.22 20.76
N VAL A 410 -71.99 -32.51 19.50
CA VAL A 410 -70.60 -32.83 19.14
C VAL A 410 -69.82 -31.52 19.14
N GLY A 411 -68.91 -31.36 20.11
CA GLY A 411 -68.08 -30.16 20.25
C GLY A 411 -67.46 -29.73 18.91
N ALA A 412 -67.46 -28.42 18.65
CA ALA A 412 -67.05 -27.77 17.41
C ALA A 412 -65.89 -28.47 16.67
N GLY A 413 -66.10 -28.80 15.39
CA GLY A 413 -64.99 -29.19 14.51
C GLY A 413 -65.19 -30.31 13.49
N ALA A 414 -66.41 -30.71 13.11
CA ALA A 414 -66.56 -31.75 12.10
C ALA A 414 -66.11 -31.25 10.71
N VAL A 415 -65.22 -32.01 10.07
CA VAL A 415 -64.74 -31.79 8.70
C VAL A 415 -64.94 -33.06 7.88
N VAL A 416 -65.37 -32.90 6.64
CA VAL A 416 -65.40 -33.99 5.67
C VAL A 416 -64.45 -33.63 4.53
N GLY A 417 -63.46 -34.48 4.31
CA GLY A 417 -62.59 -34.41 3.13
C GLY A 417 -63.39 -34.75 1.89
N VAL A 418 -63.30 -33.94 0.84
CA VAL A 418 -64.17 -34.06 -0.34
C VAL A 418 -63.38 -34.39 -1.60
N SER A 419 -62.10 -34.06 -1.68
CA SER A 419 -61.23 -34.47 -2.80
C SER A 419 -59.74 -34.35 -2.49
N ALA A 420 -58.96 -35.28 -3.05
CA ALA A 420 -57.50 -35.18 -3.11
C ALA A 420 -57.08 -34.63 -4.49
N LEU A 421 -56.28 -33.57 -4.50
CA LEU A 421 -55.68 -32.99 -5.70
C LEU A 421 -54.19 -33.37 -5.75
N VAL A 422 -53.80 -34.15 -6.77
CA VAL A 422 -52.38 -34.41 -7.05
C VAL A 422 -51.83 -33.18 -7.75
N TYR A 423 -51.33 -32.26 -6.93
CA TYR A 423 -50.74 -31.00 -7.35
C TYR A 423 -49.25 -30.97 -7.03
N SER A 424 -48.41 -30.81 -8.05
CA SER A 424 -46.96 -30.67 -7.87
C SER A 424 -46.58 -29.20 -7.85
N SER A 425 -46.13 -28.70 -6.69
CA SER A 425 -45.54 -27.37 -6.61
C SER A 425 -44.18 -27.38 -7.31
N LYS A 426 -44.01 -26.61 -8.39
CA LYS A 426 -42.68 -26.35 -8.97
C LYS A 426 -41.93 -25.36 -8.09
N LEU A 427 -40.74 -25.72 -7.64
CA LEU A 427 -39.68 -24.75 -7.34
C LEU A 427 -38.33 -25.44 -7.54
N GLY A 428 -37.65 -25.12 -8.65
CA GLY A 428 -36.29 -25.56 -8.94
C GLY A 428 -35.52 -24.61 -9.88
N ASN A 429 -36.05 -23.42 -10.13
CA ASN A 429 -35.59 -22.50 -11.18
C ASN A 429 -36.07 -21.03 -10.98
N GLY A 430 -36.56 -20.65 -9.80
CA GLY A 430 -36.94 -19.26 -9.50
C GLY A 430 -38.30 -18.79 -10.08
N GLU A 431 -39.13 -19.71 -10.56
CA GLU A 431 -40.52 -19.41 -10.96
C GLU A 431 -41.44 -19.30 -9.73
N LEU A 432 -42.46 -18.43 -9.79
CA LEU A 432 -43.44 -18.30 -8.71
C LEU A 432 -44.23 -19.61 -8.53
N PRO A 433 -44.67 -19.96 -7.31
CA PRO A 433 -45.49 -21.14 -7.11
C PRO A 433 -46.75 -21.03 -7.96
N ASP A 434 -46.97 -21.97 -8.90
CA ASP A 434 -48.27 -22.11 -9.53
C ASP A 434 -49.26 -22.39 -8.38
N ARG A 435 -50.32 -21.59 -8.28
CA ARG A 435 -51.43 -21.80 -7.33
C ARG A 435 -52.64 -22.32 -8.07
N TYR A 436 -53.46 -23.11 -7.38
CA TYR A 436 -54.80 -23.43 -7.87
C TYR A 436 -55.86 -22.67 -7.06
N ALA A 437 -57.01 -22.43 -7.69
CA ALA A 437 -58.25 -22.03 -7.05
C ALA A 437 -59.32 -23.08 -7.33
N PHE A 438 -60.18 -23.34 -6.36
CA PHE A 438 -61.35 -24.18 -6.47
C PHE A 438 -62.58 -23.29 -6.48
N SER A 439 -63.44 -23.44 -7.48
CA SER A 439 -64.70 -22.70 -7.60
C SER A 439 -65.87 -23.67 -7.69
N THR A 440 -67.00 -23.32 -7.08
CA THR A 440 -68.26 -24.07 -7.16
C THR A 440 -69.44 -23.10 -7.16
N PRO A 441 -70.57 -23.41 -7.82
CA PRO A 441 -71.80 -22.65 -7.65
C PRO A 441 -72.14 -22.49 -6.18
N LEU A 442 -72.51 -21.28 -5.75
CA LEU A 442 -72.78 -21.00 -4.33
C LEU A 442 -73.91 -21.88 -3.77
N SER A 443 -74.89 -22.24 -4.62
CA SER A 443 -75.98 -23.15 -4.29
C SER A 443 -75.52 -24.55 -3.90
N ASP A 444 -74.34 -25.00 -4.35
CA ASP A 444 -73.78 -26.28 -3.93
C ASP A 444 -73.32 -26.25 -2.47
N LEU A 445 -72.94 -25.08 -1.93
CA LEU A 445 -72.53 -24.91 -0.52
C LEU A 445 -73.67 -24.45 0.38
N ALA A 446 -74.57 -23.62 -0.14
CA ALA A 446 -75.65 -22.99 0.60
C ALA A 446 -76.94 -22.94 -0.28
N PRO A 447 -77.68 -24.06 -0.39
CA PRO A 447 -78.82 -24.17 -1.32
C PRO A 447 -79.99 -23.23 -0.96
N ASP A 448 -80.20 -22.92 0.31
CA ASP A 448 -81.30 -22.07 0.80
C ASP A 448 -80.89 -20.59 1.00
N PHE A 449 -79.79 -20.17 0.37
CA PHE A 449 -79.18 -18.87 0.62
C PHE A 449 -79.81 -17.75 -0.21
N ALA A 450 -80.46 -16.78 0.45
CA ALA A 450 -81.19 -15.69 -0.22
C ALA A 450 -80.87 -14.25 0.28
N PRO A 451 -79.62 -13.85 0.58
CA PRO A 451 -79.27 -12.44 0.80
C PRO A 451 -79.05 -11.67 -0.52
N ASP A 452 -79.19 -10.34 -0.50
CA ASP A 452 -78.86 -9.46 -1.63
C ASP A 452 -77.34 -9.32 -1.80
N LEU A 453 -76.76 -10.24 -2.56
CA LEU A 453 -75.31 -10.31 -2.78
C LEU A 453 -74.76 -9.13 -3.59
N HIS A 454 -75.56 -8.50 -4.46
CA HIS A 454 -75.11 -7.35 -5.24
C HIS A 454 -74.91 -6.12 -4.34
N ALA A 455 -75.86 -5.86 -3.43
CA ALA A 455 -75.72 -4.77 -2.46
C ALA A 455 -74.54 -4.98 -1.51
N ILE A 456 -74.32 -6.23 -1.05
CA ILE A 456 -73.17 -6.56 -0.18
C ILE A 456 -71.85 -6.36 -0.92
N ALA A 457 -71.76 -6.80 -2.19
CA ALA A 457 -70.56 -6.60 -3.01
C ALA A 457 -70.26 -5.11 -3.24
N ALA A 458 -71.28 -4.29 -3.52
CA ALA A 458 -71.13 -2.84 -3.70
C ALA A 458 -70.66 -2.12 -2.43
N ALA A 459 -71.02 -2.64 -1.25
CA ALA A 459 -70.54 -2.16 0.04
C ALA A 459 -69.17 -2.72 0.46
N GLY A 460 -68.59 -3.66 -0.31
CA GLY A 460 -67.37 -4.39 0.07
C GLY A 460 -67.54 -5.27 1.30
N GLY A 461 -68.75 -5.77 1.54
CA GLY A 461 -69.13 -6.50 2.75
C GLY A 461 -68.80 -8.00 2.71
N THR A 462 -69.14 -8.68 3.81
CA THR A 462 -69.04 -10.13 3.97
C THR A 462 -70.40 -10.76 4.16
N VAL A 463 -70.51 -12.06 3.90
CA VAL A 463 -71.71 -12.85 4.15
C VAL A 463 -71.39 -14.12 4.92
N ASP A 464 -72.26 -14.50 5.85
CA ASP A 464 -72.07 -15.71 6.66
C ASP A 464 -72.53 -16.96 5.92
N LEU A 465 -71.60 -17.89 5.66
CA LEU A 465 -71.90 -19.18 5.04
C LEU A 465 -71.86 -20.32 6.07
N PRO A 466 -72.81 -21.26 6.04
CA PRO A 466 -72.85 -22.42 6.95
C PRO A 466 -71.73 -23.44 6.66
N PHE A 467 -71.20 -23.43 5.44
CA PHE A 467 -70.10 -24.27 5.02
C PHE A 467 -69.07 -23.45 4.25
N ARG A 468 -67.79 -23.72 4.51
CA ARG A 468 -66.66 -23.15 3.77
C ARG A 468 -65.73 -24.26 3.31
N VAL A 469 -64.98 -23.96 2.26
CA VAL A 469 -64.02 -24.87 1.66
C VAL A 469 -62.62 -24.34 1.88
N SER A 470 -61.71 -25.21 2.31
CA SER A 470 -60.28 -24.91 2.42
C SER A 470 -59.45 -26.10 1.92
N SER A 471 -58.12 -25.94 1.92
CA SER A 471 -57.17 -26.94 1.47
C SER A 471 -56.08 -27.17 2.52
N LYS A 472 -55.58 -28.41 2.58
CA LYS A 472 -54.49 -28.81 3.47
C LYS A 472 -53.56 -29.77 2.75
N THR A 473 -52.30 -29.81 3.19
CA THR A 473 -51.38 -30.84 2.75
C THR A 473 -51.61 -32.14 3.54
N ASP A 474 -51.83 -33.24 2.83
CA ASP A 474 -52.04 -34.56 3.41
C ASP A 474 -50.74 -35.19 3.96
N ALA A 475 -50.81 -36.45 4.42
CA ALA A 475 -49.65 -37.17 4.94
C ALA A 475 -48.55 -37.42 3.89
N ASN A 476 -48.93 -37.52 2.62
CA ASN A 476 -48.06 -37.81 1.48
C ASN A 476 -47.49 -36.54 0.82
N GLY A 477 -47.92 -35.36 1.24
CA GLY A 477 -47.49 -34.09 0.68
C GLY A 477 -48.36 -33.58 -0.47
N GLN A 478 -49.53 -34.18 -0.70
CA GLN A 478 -50.51 -33.77 -1.72
C GLN A 478 -51.53 -32.79 -1.15
N SER A 479 -52.12 -31.94 -1.99
CA SER A 479 -53.13 -30.97 -1.53
C SER A 479 -54.51 -31.62 -1.50
N GLU A 480 -55.20 -31.53 -0.38
CA GLU A 480 -56.53 -32.09 -0.16
C GLU A 480 -57.52 -30.93 0.06
N VAL A 481 -58.60 -30.89 -0.73
CA VAL A 481 -59.70 -29.95 -0.55
C VAL A 481 -60.78 -30.59 0.32
N PHE A 482 -61.23 -29.83 1.32
CA PHE A 482 -62.21 -30.30 2.30
C PHE A 482 -63.26 -29.24 2.60
N VAL A 483 -64.43 -29.70 3.02
CA VAL A 483 -65.56 -28.86 3.40
C VAL A 483 -65.68 -28.85 4.93
N VAL A 484 -65.94 -27.67 5.47
CA VAL A 484 -65.99 -27.41 6.91
C VAL A 484 -67.33 -26.77 7.26
N LYS A 485 -67.97 -27.25 8.32
CA LYS A 485 -69.14 -26.59 8.92
C LYS A 485 -68.68 -25.40 9.76
N THR A 486 -69.23 -24.22 9.51
CA THR A 486 -68.91 -23.01 10.26
C THR A 486 -69.77 -22.92 11.52
N ASP A 487 -69.25 -22.27 12.56
CA ASP A 487 -69.97 -22.04 13.82
C ASP A 487 -69.89 -20.57 14.31
N GLY A 488 -69.20 -19.71 13.56
CA GLY A 488 -68.99 -18.30 13.88
C GLY A 488 -68.11 -18.06 15.11
N ARG A 489 -67.60 -19.11 15.77
CA ARG A 489 -66.81 -19.00 17.02
C ARG A 489 -65.42 -19.62 16.88
N ASN A 490 -65.35 -20.88 16.48
CA ASN A 490 -64.09 -21.59 16.26
C ASN A 490 -63.73 -21.60 14.78
N ILE A 491 -64.72 -21.59 13.91
CA ILE A 491 -64.58 -21.59 12.45
C ILE A 491 -65.38 -20.40 11.91
N PRO A 492 -64.71 -19.35 11.39
CA PRO A 492 -65.40 -18.14 10.94
C PRO A 492 -66.40 -18.41 9.83
N SER A 493 -67.61 -17.85 9.93
CA SER A 493 -68.66 -17.97 8.92
C SER A 493 -68.57 -16.92 7.83
N ALA A 494 -68.00 -15.75 8.11
CA ALA A 494 -67.95 -14.61 7.19
C ALA A 494 -67.01 -14.85 5.99
N VAL A 495 -67.55 -14.62 4.78
CA VAL A 495 -66.86 -14.72 3.48
C VAL A 495 -67.03 -13.42 2.70
N ARG A 496 -65.95 -12.91 2.09
CA ARG A 496 -65.97 -11.63 1.34
C ARG A 496 -66.77 -11.77 0.05
N VAL A 497 -67.59 -10.75 -0.27
CA VAL A 497 -68.36 -10.72 -1.51
C VAL A 497 -67.72 -9.75 -2.50
N VAL A 498 -67.39 -10.22 -3.71
CA VAL A 498 -66.71 -9.44 -4.75
C VAL A 498 -67.55 -9.44 -6.03
N ALA A 499 -67.79 -8.26 -6.58
CA ALA A 499 -68.49 -8.11 -7.85
C ALA A 499 -67.54 -8.39 -9.02
N ALA A 500 -67.98 -9.21 -9.97
CA ALA A 500 -67.32 -9.34 -11.27
C ALA A 500 -67.85 -8.25 -12.21
N ALA A 501 -66.96 -7.61 -12.95
CA ALA A 501 -67.29 -6.60 -13.96
C ALA A 501 -67.01 -7.14 -15.37
N TYR A 502 -67.85 -6.79 -16.34
CA TYR A 502 -67.60 -7.18 -17.72
C TYR A 502 -66.48 -6.33 -18.34
N ASP A 503 -65.43 -6.99 -18.84
CA ASP A 503 -64.36 -6.39 -19.62
C ASP A 503 -64.66 -6.58 -21.11
N ALA A 504 -65.13 -5.51 -21.76
CA ALA A 504 -65.53 -5.53 -23.16
C ALA A 504 -64.35 -5.69 -24.14
N GLU A 505 -63.13 -5.28 -23.74
CA GLU A 505 -61.94 -5.44 -24.59
C GLU A 505 -61.47 -6.89 -24.62
N ARG A 506 -61.57 -7.57 -23.47
CA ARG A 506 -61.13 -8.97 -23.31
C ARG A 506 -62.26 -9.98 -23.49
N ASN A 507 -63.51 -9.53 -23.60
CA ASN A 507 -64.72 -10.36 -23.69
C ASN A 507 -64.82 -11.40 -22.55
N VAL A 508 -64.52 -10.97 -21.31
CA VAL A 508 -64.57 -11.81 -20.10
C VAL A 508 -65.13 -11.01 -18.93
N TYR A 509 -65.77 -11.69 -17.98
CA TYR A 509 -66.06 -11.12 -16.67
C TYR A 509 -64.81 -11.19 -15.80
N THR A 510 -64.39 -10.07 -15.22
CA THR A 510 -63.19 -9.95 -14.40
C THR A 510 -63.56 -9.60 -12.97
N ALA A 511 -63.05 -10.35 -12.00
CA ALA A 511 -63.05 -10.00 -10.59
C ALA A 511 -61.62 -9.77 -10.13
N ILE A 512 -61.38 -8.65 -9.44
CA ILE A 512 -60.07 -8.32 -8.87
C ILE A 512 -60.20 -8.33 -7.36
N THR A 513 -59.43 -9.18 -6.69
CA THR A 513 -59.40 -9.24 -5.22
C THR A 513 -58.66 -8.03 -4.66
N THR A 514 -58.95 -7.65 -3.41
CA THR A 514 -58.24 -6.59 -2.69
C THR A 514 -56.87 -7.01 -2.13
N ASP A 515 -56.41 -8.22 -2.45
CA ASP A 515 -55.11 -8.74 -2.02
C ASP A 515 -53.93 -7.93 -2.61
N VAL A 516 -52.74 -8.05 -2.03
CA VAL A 516 -51.52 -7.42 -2.51
C VAL A 516 -50.46 -8.51 -2.76
N PRO A 517 -50.05 -8.78 -4.02
CA PRO A 517 -50.61 -8.26 -5.26
C PRO A 517 -52.05 -8.76 -5.50
N PRO A 518 -52.89 -7.97 -6.20
CA PRO A 518 -54.27 -8.37 -6.47
C PRO A 518 -54.30 -9.59 -7.39
N ARG A 519 -55.22 -10.51 -7.12
CA ARG A 519 -55.53 -11.65 -7.99
C ARG A 519 -56.62 -11.22 -8.96
N THR A 520 -56.41 -11.57 -10.22
CA THR A 520 -57.36 -11.33 -11.30
C THR A 520 -58.01 -12.65 -11.65
N LEU A 521 -59.30 -12.79 -11.46
CA LEU A 521 -60.05 -13.95 -11.92
C LEU A 521 -60.91 -13.57 -13.12
N THR A 522 -60.92 -14.41 -14.16
CA THR A 522 -61.70 -14.15 -15.38
C THR A 522 -62.59 -15.32 -15.75
N TRP A 523 -63.85 -15.04 -16.10
CA TRP A 523 -64.82 -16.02 -16.62
C TRP A 523 -65.23 -15.67 -18.04
N THR A 524 -65.29 -16.67 -18.92
CA THR A 524 -65.90 -16.48 -20.24
C THR A 524 -67.42 -16.30 -20.09
N PRO A 525 -68.07 -15.42 -20.86
CA PRO A 525 -69.53 -15.24 -20.81
C PRO A 525 -70.29 -16.50 -21.25
N ILE A 526 -71.42 -16.79 -20.60
CA ILE A 526 -72.42 -17.77 -21.09
C ILE A 526 -73.43 -17.07 -22.01
N VAL A 527 -73.78 -15.83 -21.68
CA VAL A 527 -74.61 -14.92 -22.47
C VAL A 527 -73.79 -13.64 -22.73
N ASN A 528 -73.83 -13.10 -23.94
CA ASN A 528 -73.05 -11.92 -24.32
C ASN A 528 -73.81 -10.64 -23.90
N PRO A 529 -73.32 -9.85 -22.91
CA PRO A 529 -74.01 -8.65 -22.47
C PRO A 529 -73.89 -7.56 -23.55
N GLY A 530 -74.97 -7.33 -24.28
CA GLY A 530 -75.03 -6.33 -25.37
C GLY A 530 -75.68 -6.82 -26.65
N ASN A 531 -76.06 -8.10 -26.76
CA ASN A 531 -76.93 -8.57 -27.82
C ASN A 531 -78.19 -9.23 -27.24
N SER A 532 -79.38 -8.74 -27.62
CA SER A 532 -80.65 -9.41 -27.29
C SER A 532 -80.86 -10.65 -28.18
N SER A 533 -79.83 -11.49 -28.33
CA SER A 533 -79.81 -12.62 -29.26
C SER A 533 -79.94 -13.95 -28.53
N THR A 534 -80.89 -14.78 -28.97
CA THR A 534 -81.17 -16.12 -28.42
C THR A 534 -80.28 -17.22 -29.02
N THR A 535 -79.12 -16.87 -29.58
CA THR A 535 -78.14 -17.82 -30.11
C THR A 535 -76.91 -17.85 -29.23
N SER A 536 -76.52 -19.06 -28.80
CA SER A 536 -75.29 -19.31 -28.02
C SER A 536 -74.10 -18.55 -28.61
N PRO A 537 -73.24 -17.91 -27.79
CA PRO A 537 -72.17 -17.09 -28.30
C PRO A 537 -71.29 -17.83 -29.31
N ALA A 538 -71.07 -17.19 -30.46
CA ALA A 538 -70.08 -17.61 -31.45
C ALA A 538 -68.68 -17.41 -30.85
N GLY A 539 -67.94 -18.51 -30.71
CA GLY A 539 -66.54 -18.53 -30.27
C GLY A 539 -66.36 -18.10 -28.82
N GLN A 540 -66.63 -19.00 -27.86
CA GLN A 540 -66.06 -18.83 -26.52
C GLN A 540 -64.52 -18.78 -26.66
N PRO A 541 -63.83 -17.81 -26.04
CA PRO A 541 -62.38 -17.85 -25.95
C PRO A 541 -61.95 -19.18 -25.32
N ASP A 542 -61.10 -19.94 -26.02
CA ASP A 542 -60.55 -21.20 -25.49
C ASP A 542 -59.74 -20.87 -24.24
N VAL A 543 -60.26 -21.29 -23.08
CA VAL A 543 -59.49 -21.28 -21.83
C VAL A 543 -58.53 -22.46 -21.93
N PRO A 544 -57.21 -22.25 -21.87
CA PRO A 544 -56.26 -23.36 -21.96
C PRO A 544 -56.55 -24.41 -20.89
N ALA A 545 -56.60 -25.69 -21.31
CA ALA A 545 -56.76 -26.80 -20.39
C ALA A 545 -55.40 -27.16 -19.80
N TYR A 546 -55.27 -27.11 -18.48
CA TYR A 546 -54.08 -27.54 -17.76
C TYR A 546 -54.15 -29.05 -17.48
N THR A 547 -53.25 -29.83 -18.08
CA THR A 547 -53.19 -31.31 -17.96
C THR A 547 -52.17 -31.82 -16.94
N GLY A 548 -51.45 -30.92 -16.26
CA GLY A 548 -50.35 -31.24 -15.34
C GLY A 548 -50.78 -31.67 -13.93
N SER A 549 -52.07 -31.83 -13.65
CA SER A 549 -52.60 -32.25 -12.34
C SER A 549 -53.82 -33.14 -12.50
N THR A 550 -54.05 -34.01 -11.51
CA THR A 550 -55.19 -34.94 -11.50
C THR A 550 -56.01 -34.73 -10.24
N VAL A 551 -57.33 -34.62 -10.40
CA VAL A 551 -58.31 -34.56 -9.31
C VAL A 551 -58.79 -35.98 -9.03
N VAL A 552 -58.73 -36.42 -7.76
CA VAL A 552 -59.25 -37.71 -7.32
C VAL A 552 -60.39 -37.46 -6.31
N PRO A 553 -61.65 -37.76 -6.67
CA PRO A 553 -62.77 -37.69 -5.73
C PRO A 553 -62.54 -38.70 -4.58
N VAL A 554 -62.71 -38.25 -3.34
CA VAL A 554 -62.63 -39.11 -2.15
C VAL A 554 -63.94 -38.99 -1.40
N GLU A 555 -64.71 -40.07 -1.30
CA GLU A 555 -65.99 -40.05 -0.60
C GLU A 555 -65.83 -40.17 0.92
N GLY A 556 -66.50 -39.28 1.66
CA GLY A 556 -67.06 -39.57 2.98
C GLY A 556 -66.08 -39.79 4.13
N ARG A 557 -64.83 -39.31 4.05
CA ARG A 557 -63.90 -39.38 5.19
C ARG A 557 -64.22 -38.28 6.22
N LEU A 558 -64.80 -38.68 7.35
CA LEU A 558 -64.93 -37.87 8.57
C LEU A 558 -63.60 -37.83 9.32
N ASP A 559 -62.91 -36.68 9.27
CA ASP A 559 -61.71 -36.45 10.07
C ASP A 559 -62.12 -35.83 11.42
N SER A 560 -61.57 -36.38 12.53
CA SER A 560 -61.80 -35.85 13.89
C SER A 560 -60.80 -34.74 14.25
N PHE A 561 -61.29 -33.72 14.95
CA PHE A 561 -60.61 -32.45 15.26
C PHE A 561 -59.45 -32.63 16.25
N PRO A 562 -58.20 -32.35 15.86
CA PRO A 562 -57.55 -31.09 16.27
C PRO A 562 -56.74 -30.37 15.15
N GLY A 563 -56.69 -30.93 13.94
CA GLY A 563 -55.83 -30.42 12.85
C GLY A 563 -56.39 -29.26 12.02
N VAL A 564 -57.61 -28.79 12.29
CA VAL A 564 -58.34 -27.84 11.43
C VAL A 564 -58.17 -26.38 11.88
N PHE A 565 -57.73 -26.13 13.12
CA PHE A 565 -57.32 -24.78 13.55
C PHE A 565 -56.12 -24.22 12.76
N GLU A 566 -55.44 -25.07 11.96
CA GLU A 566 -54.35 -24.67 11.07
C GLU A 566 -54.80 -24.26 9.66
N ALA A 567 -56.06 -24.50 9.26
CA ALA A 567 -56.55 -24.20 7.92
C ALA A 567 -56.95 -22.73 7.78
N GLY A 568 -56.25 -21.98 6.92
CA GLY A 568 -56.65 -20.64 6.52
C GLY A 568 -57.82 -20.68 5.55
N PHE A 569 -58.66 -19.65 5.57
CA PHE A 569 -59.68 -19.44 4.54
C PHE A 569 -59.28 -18.24 3.70
N ASP A 570 -59.03 -18.49 2.42
CA ASP A 570 -58.75 -17.49 1.40
C ASP A 570 -59.77 -17.67 0.29
N ASP A 571 -60.98 -17.20 0.55
CA ASP A 571 -62.19 -17.49 -0.18
C ASP A 571 -63.06 -16.25 -0.38
N TYR A 572 -63.88 -16.31 -1.42
CA TYR A 572 -64.69 -15.22 -1.92
C TYR A 572 -66.01 -15.76 -2.49
N VAL A 573 -67.09 -15.03 -2.26
CA VAL A 573 -68.32 -15.15 -3.05
C VAL A 573 -68.25 -14.14 -4.17
N LEU A 574 -68.33 -14.63 -5.40
CA LEU A 574 -68.26 -13.83 -6.62
C LEU A 574 -69.66 -13.65 -7.19
N VAL A 575 -70.01 -12.39 -7.46
CA VAL A 575 -71.34 -12.02 -7.93
C VAL A 575 -71.21 -11.42 -9.33
N PHE A 576 -71.85 -12.05 -10.31
CA PHE A 576 -71.84 -11.61 -11.70
C PHE A 576 -73.06 -10.72 -12.01
N PRO A 577 -73.00 -9.84 -13.01
CA PRO A 577 -74.17 -9.11 -13.51
C PRO A 577 -75.33 -10.05 -13.85
N GLN A 578 -76.56 -9.64 -13.58
CA GLN A 578 -77.75 -10.50 -13.73
C GLN A 578 -77.96 -11.01 -15.16
N ASP A 579 -77.50 -10.26 -16.15
CA ASP A 579 -77.53 -10.57 -17.58
C ASP A 579 -76.40 -11.49 -18.07
N SER A 580 -75.47 -11.87 -17.18
CA SER A 580 -74.32 -12.72 -17.54
C SER A 580 -74.65 -14.18 -17.79
N GLY A 581 -75.78 -14.66 -17.24
CA GLY A 581 -76.14 -16.08 -17.19
C GLY A 581 -75.28 -16.92 -16.22
N LEU A 582 -74.36 -16.31 -15.46
CA LEU A 582 -73.53 -16.99 -14.46
C LEU A 582 -74.16 -16.87 -13.06
N PRO A 583 -74.33 -17.98 -12.31
CA PRO A 583 -74.77 -17.92 -10.93
C PRO A 583 -73.64 -17.34 -10.04
N PRO A 584 -73.96 -16.85 -8.83
CA PRO A 584 -72.95 -16.53 -7.84
C PRO A 584 -72.08 -17.75 -7.54
N ASN A 585 -70.75 -17.56 -7.52
CA ASN A 585 -69.80 -18.65 -7.32
C ASN A 585 -69.03 -18.45 -6.03
N TYR A 586 -68.83 -19.51 -5.27
CA TYR A 586 -67.86 -19.55 -4.20
C TYR A 586 -66.51 -19.97 -4.78
N THR A 587 -65.48 -19.16 -4.61
CA THR A 587 -64.11 -19.46 -5.01
C THR A 587 -63.20 -19.44 -3.80
N MET A 588 -62.41 -20.50 -3.60
CA MET A 588 -61.31 -20.54 -2.65
C MET A 588 -59.99 -20.71 -3.36
N PHE A 589 -58.94 -20.18 -2.78
CA PHE A 589 -57.56 -20.39 -3.22
C PHE A 589 -56.88 -21.41 -2.32
N ARG A 590 -55.92 -22.14 -2.90
CA ARG A 590 -55.03 -23.01 -2.13
C ARG A 590 -54.42 -22.26 -0.94
N ASP A 591 -54.37 -22.88 0.23
CA ASP A 591 -53.79 -22.27 1.42
C ASP A 591 -52.30 -21.96 1.18
N ARG A 592 -51.89 -20.72 1.45
CA ARG A 592 -50.50 -20.25 1.24
C ARG A 592 -49.49 -21.03 2.09
N ARG A 593 -49.93 -21.69 3.17
CA ARG A 593 -49.10 -22.60 3.98
C ARG A 593 -48.70 -23.86 3.23
N GLU A 594 -49.38 -24.21 2.16
CA GLU A 594 -49.02 -25.33 1.31
C GLU A 594 -47.99 -24.96 0.22
N ASP A 595 -47.76 -23.67 -0.01
CA ASP A 595 -46.80 -23.22 -1.01
C ASP A 595 -45.37 -23.28 -0.49
N PRO A 596 -44.39 -23.58 -1.35
CA PRO A 596 -43.00 -23.41 -1.01
C PRO A 596 -42.67 -21.94 -0.69
N GLY A 597 -41.68 -21.72 0.19
CA GLY A 597 -41.18 -20.39 0.44
C GLY A 597 -39.89 -20.35 1.24
N VAL A 598 -39.29 -19.16 1.27
CA VAL A 598 -38.00 -18.92 1.93
C VAL A 598 -38.26 -18.26 3.27
N ALA A 599 -37.68 -18.81 4.34
CA ALA A 599 -37.73 -18.15 5.64
C ALA A 599 -36.99 -16.81 5.62
N SER A 600 -37.64 -15.76 6.08
CA SER A 600 -37.12 -14.39 6.10
C SER A 600 -37.34 -13.78 7.47
N GLY A 601 -36.52 -12.79 7.84
CA GLY A 601 -36.65 -12.12 9.14
C GLY A 601 -35.55 -12.44 10.15
N VAL A 602 -35.31 -11.50 11.06
CA VAL A 602 -34.24 -11.50 12.06
C VAL A 602 -34.62 -12.16 13.39
N GLY A 603 -35.91 -12.42 13.60
CA GLY A 603 -36.42 -12.89 14.89
C GLY A 603 -36.24 -11.81 15.99
N GLN A 604 -36.32 -12.21 17.25
CA GLN A 604 -36.15 -11.32 18.39
C GLN A 604 -35.20 -11.93 19.42
N ALA A 605 -34.44 -11.08 20.10
CA ALA A 605 -33.64 -11.51 21.23
C ALA A 605 -34.57 -11.94 22.37
N VAL A 606 -34.36 -13.15 22.88
CA VAL A 606 -35.11 -13.72 24.00
C VAL A 606 -34.13 -14.01 25.14
N SER A 607 -34.58 -13.88 26.39
CA SER A 607 -33.78 -14.22 27.56
C SER A 607 -34.66 -14.89 28.62
N GLY A 608 -34.06 -15.72 29.46
CA GLY A 608 -34.77 -16.45 30.51
C GLY A 608 -35.74 -17.51 29.95
N ASN A 609 -36.94 -17.61 30.54
CA ASN A 609 -37.97 -18.56 30.12
C ASN A 609 -38.69 -18.06 28.87
N TRP A 610 -38.18 -18.45 27.70
CA TRP A 610 -38.67 -17.99 26.40
C TRP A 610 -40.16 -18.30 26.20
N LEU A 611 -40.60 -19.53 26.50
CA LEU A 611 -42.00 -19.94 26.35
C LEU A 611 -42.92 -19.42 27.47
N GLY A 612 -42.40 -18.64 28.43
CA GLY A 612 -43.21 -18.01 29.46
C GLY A 612 -44.27 -17.05 28.91
N SER A 613 -43.98 -16.37 27.80
CA SER A 613 -44.92 -15.46 27.13
C SER A 613 -45.86 -16.16 26.14
N ALA A 614 -45.71 -17.46 25.87
CA ALA A 614 -46.56 -18.18 24.92
C ALA A 614 -48.04 -18.29 25.35
N SER A 615 -48.33 -18.06 26.63
CA SER A 615 -49.71 -18.00 27.17
C SER A 615 -50.31 -16.58 27.21
N GLN A 616 -49.54 -15.56 26.83
CA GLN A 616 -49.88 -14.14 27.01
C GLN A 616 -49.76 -13.36 25.69
N GLY A 617 -50.42 -12.20 25.59
CA GLY A 617 -50.21 -11.24 24.49
C GLY A 617 -50.22 -11.87 23.09
N GLU A 618 -49.23 -11.54 22.26
CA GLU A 618 -49.04 -12.12 20.92
C GLU A 618 -48.28 -13.47 20.93
N GLY A 619 -48.01 -14.06 22.08
CA GLY A 619 -47.17 -15.26 22.20
C GLY A 619 -45.66 -14.97 22.27
N ALA A 620 -44.87 -16.03 22.28
CA ALA A 620 -43.40 -15.94 22.33
C ALA A 620 -42.81 -15.74 20.92
N PRO A 621 -41.92 -14.78 20.70
CA PRO A 621 -41.37 -14.50 19.37
C PRO A 621 -40.38 -15.60 18.92
N VAL A 622 -40.08 -15.67 17.63
CA VAL A 622 -38.99 -16.52 17.11
C VAL A 622 -37.64 -15.99 17.62
N PRO A 623 -36.82 -16.79 18.35
CA PRO A 623 -35.51 -16.37 18.84
C PRO A 623 -34.54 -16.05 17.69
N THR A 624 -33.70 -15.03 17.84
CA THR A 624 -32.70 -14.63 16.83
C THR A 624 -31.78 -15.79 16.43
N GLN A 625 -31.28 -16.58 17.38
CA GLN A 625 -30.40 -17.72 17.07
C GLN A 625 -31.09 -18.84 16.27
N ILE A 626 -32.42 -18.95 16.37
CA ILE A 626 -33.21 -19.88 15.55
C ILE A 626 -33.52 -19.24 14.20
N ALA A 627 -33.78 -17.94 14.18
CA ALA A 627 -33.98 -17.20 12.94
C ALA A 627 -32.75 -17.28 12.03
N ASP A 628 -31.54 -17.14 12.57
CA ASP A 628 -30.30 -17.23 11.80
C ASP A 628 -30.07 -18.63 11.18
N GLN A 629 -30.57 -19.69 11.80
CA GLN A 629 -30.49 -21.06 11.25
C GLN A 629 -31.53 -21.36 10.16
N LEU A 630 -32.62 -20.59 10.12
CA LEU A 630 -33.74 -20.80 9.21
C LEU A 630 -33.73 -19.80 8.05
N ARG A 631 -33.31 -18.56 8.27
CA ARG A 631 -33.31 -17.47 7.30
C ARG A 631 -32.55 -17.89 6.03
N GLY A 632 -33.17 -17.64 4.87
CA GLY A 632 -32.62 -17.99 3.56
C GLY A 632 -32.80 -19.46 3.17
N ARG A 633 -33.31 -20.33 4.05
CA ARG A 633 -33.64 -21.71 3.70
C ARG A 633 -35.01 -21.80 3.03
N GLU A 634 -35.08 -22.62 2.00
CA GLU A 634 -36.29 -22.95 1.29
C GLU A 634 -37.03 -24.12 1.98
N PHE A 635 -38.34 -23.98 2.13
CA PHE A 635 -39.22 -25.01 2.66
C PHE A 635 -40.32 -25.31 1.65
N ARG A 636 -40.62 -26.60 1.44
CA ARG A 636 -41.66 -27.04 0.49
C ARG A 636 -43.09 -26.68 0.91
N ASN A 637 -43.33 -26.42 2.19
CA ASN A 637 -44.58 -25.98 2.79
C ASN A 637 -44.33 -25.59 4.26
N PHE A 638 -45.30 -24.93 4.90
CA PHE A 638 -45.20 -24.46 6.28
C PHE A 638 -45.07 -25.62 7.28
N ARG A 639 -45.60 -26.81 6.95
CA ARG A 639 -45.38 -28.02 7.76
C ARG A 639 -43.90 -28.38 7.83
N ALA A 640 -43.19 -28.37 6.69
CA ALA A 640 -41.75 -28.62 6.65
C ALA A 640 -40.97 -27.54 7.41
N PHE A 641 -41.39 -26.28 7.32
CA PHE A 641 -40.84 -25.20 8.14
C PHE A 641 -41.05 -25.45 9.64
N ARG A 642 -42.27 -25.79 10.10
CA ARG A 642 -42.57 -26.09 11.51
C ARG A 642 -41.72 -27.25 12.02
N GLU A 643 -41.54 -28.29 11.21
CA GLU A 643 -40.68 -29.43 11.54
C GLU A 643 -39.21 -29.01 11.69
N ALA A 644 -38.71 -28.15 10.80
CA ALA A 644 -37.35 -27.62 10.88
C ALA A 644 -37.15 -26.63 12.03
N PHE A 645 -38.15 -25.81 12.33
CA PHE A 645 -38.16 -24.88 13.45
C PHE A 645 -37.95 -25.62 14.77
N TRP A 646 -38.77 -26.64 15.03
CA TRP A 646 -38.63 -27.41 16.28
C TRP A 646 -37.33 -28.20 16.36
N LYS A 647 -36.80 -28.70 15.23
CA LYS A 647 -35.46 -29.31 15.18
C LYS A 647 -34.35 -28.31 15.50
N ALA A 648 -34.43 -27.09 14.98
CA ALA A 648 -33.47 -26.04 15.28
C ALA A 648 -33.51 -25.64 16.77
N VAL A 649 -34.70 -25.52 17.36
CA VAL A 649 -34.86 -25.27 18.80
C VAL A 649 -34.29 -26.42 19.64
N ALA A 650 -34.48 -27.68 19.23
CA ALA A 650 -33.89 -28.83 19.93
C ALA A 650 -32.35 -28.88 19.83
N GLY A 651 -31.79 -28.34 18.73
CA GLY A 651 -30.35 -28.26 18.50
C GLY A 651 -29.66 -27.10 19.21
N ASP A 652 -30.40 -26.12 19.72
CA ASP A 652 -29.86 -24.99 20.47
C ASP A 652 -29.77 -25.33 21.97
N PRO A 653 -28.56 -25.39 22.58
CA PRO A 653 -28.40 -25.85 23.96
C PRO A 653 -29.13 -24.99 25.00
N GLU A 654 -29.24 -23.68 24.78
CA GLU A 654 -29.85 -22.75 25.72
C GLU A 654 -31.39 -22.88 25.72
N LEU A 655 -31.99 -23.00 24.53
CA LEU A 655 -33.43 -23.20 24.40
C LEU A 655 -33.85 -24.63 24.73
N ALA A 656 -33.07 -25.64 24.30
CA ALA A 656 -33.35 -27.05 24.58
C ALA A 656 -33.39 -27.35 26.09
N ALA A 657 -32.57 -26.67 26.89
CA ALA A 657 -32.54 -26.81 28.35
C ALA A 657 -33.89 -26.48 29.03
N GLN A 658 -34.79 -25.76 28.35
CA GLN A 658 -36.10 -25.37 28.88
C GLN A 658 -37.17 -26.45 28.73
N PHE A 659 -36.88 -27.55 28.01
CA PHE A 659 -37.86 -28.60 27.69
C PHE A 659 -37.62 -29.91 28.45
N LYS A 660 -38.70 -30.63 28.77
CA LYS A 660 -38.63 -32.01 29.31
C LYS A 660 -38.16 -32.97 28.23
N LYS A 661 -37.49 -34.08 28.63
CA LYS A 661 -36.98 -35.14 27.73
C LYS A 661 -37.99 -35.62 26.67
N GLN A 662 -39.27 -35.76 27.03
CA GLN A 662 -40.30 -36.21 26.11
C GLN A 662 -40.59 -35.20 24.99
N SER A 663 -40.62 -33.90 25.32
CA SER A 663 -40.76 -32.81 24.35
C SER A 663 -39.52 -32.70 23.46
N LEU A 664 -38.32 -32.85 24.02
CA LEU A 664 -37.06 -32.88 23.24
C LEU A 664 -37.06 -34.00 22.19
N SER A 665 -37.39 -35.23 22.57
CA SER A 665 -37.47 -36.35 21.62
C SER A 665 -38.53 -36.15 20.54
N ALA A 666 -39.62 -35.43 20.84
CA ALA A 666 -40.62 -35.06 19.85
C ALA A 666 -40.07 -34.00 18.88
N MET A 667 -39.39 -32.97 19.39
CA MET A 667 -38.80 -31.88 18.63
C MET A 667 -37.66 -32.33 17.71
N GLU A 668 -36.81 -33.25 18.14
CA GLU A 668 -35.78 -33.89 17.30
C GLU A 668 -36.39 -34.60 16.07
N LYS A 669 -37.61 -35.12 16.22
CA LYS A 669 -38.40 -35.73 15.13
C LYS A 669 -39.24 -34.70 14.36
N GLY A 670 -39.10 -33.41 14.63
CA GLY A 670 -39.86 -32.32 14.00
C GLY A 670 -41.28 -32.11 14.54
N LYS A 671 -41.65 -32.75 15.65
CA LYS A 671 -42.97 -32.59 16.27
C LYS A 671 -42.96 -31.45 17.29
N SER A 672 -44.07 -30.73 17.41
CA SER A 672 -44.20 -29.68 18.42
C SER A 672 -44.13 -30.23 19.85
N PRO A 673 -43.51 -29.50 20.80
CA PRO A 673 -43.42 -29.88 22.21
C PRO A 673 -44.77 -29.71 22.94
N TYR A 674 -44.92 -30.41 24.07
CA TYR A 674 -46.10 -30.28 24.92
C TYR A 674 -46.10 -28.97 25.72
N ALA A 675 -47.24 -28.30 25.75
CA ALA A 675 -47.53 -27.19 26.65
C ALA A 675 -47.90 -27.71 28.05
N PRO A 676 -47.83 -26.87 29.11
CA PRO A 676 -48.34 -27.25 30.43
C PRO A 676 -49.81 -27.65 30.36
N GLU A 677 -50.23 -28.70 31.07
CA GLU A 677 -51.63 -29.22 31.03
C GLU A 677 -52.70 -28.16 31.28
N LYS A 678 -52.42 -27.18 32.16
CA LYS A 678 -53.32 -26.04 32.43
C LYS A 678 -53.57 -25.11 31.24
N GLU A 679 -52.69 -25.17 30.23
CA GLU A 679 -52.74 -24.38 28.99
C GLU A 679 -53.27 -25.20 27.80
N TRP A 680 -53.76 -26.42 28.04
CA TRP A 680 -54.39 -27.25 27.02
C TRP A 680 -55.78 -26.73 26.66
N ALA A 681 -56.20 -26.97 25.43
CA ALA A 681 -57.54 -26.68 24.94
C ALA A 681 -58.21 -28.02 24.54
N GLY A 682 -58.87 -28.67 25.50
CA GLY A 682 -59.39 -30.03 25.31
C GLY A 682 -58.25 -31.04 25.15
N GLU A 683 -58.26 -31.82 24.08
CA GLU A 683 -57.22 -32.80 23.76
C GLU A 683 -55.96 -32.17 23.12
N THR A 684 -56.00 -30.86 22.80
CA THR A 684 -54.88 -30.14 22.21
C THR A 684 -53.91 -29.67 23.27
N GLY A 685 -52.77 -30.37 23.37
CA GLY A 685 -51.76 -30.14 24.42
C GLY A 685 -50.37 -29.69 23.95
N LYS A 686 -50.20 -29.28 22.69
CA LYS A 686 -48.88 -28.93 22.12
C LYS A 686 -48.78 -27.46 21.74
N PHE A 687 -47.60 -26.87 21.82
CA PHE A 687 -47.37 -25.51 21.34
C PHE A 687 -47.61 -25.39 19.82
N GLU A 688 -48.12 -24.23 19.41
CA GLU A 688 -48.53 -23.94 18.04
C GLU A 688 -47.76 -22.73 17.50
N LEU A 689 -47.51 -22.71 16.20
CA LEU A 689 -46.92 -21.56 15.50
C LEU A 689 -48.04 -20.71 14.90
N HIS A 690 -48.23 -19.52 15.45
CA HIS A 690 -49.29 -18.60 15.09
C HIS A 690 -48.76 -17.43 14.25
N HIS A 691 -49.51 -17.08 13.19
CA HIS A 691 -49.25 -15.91 12.37
C HIS A 691 -49.96 -14.68 12.94
N LYS A 692 -49.20 -13.68 13.37
CA LYS A 692 -49.72 -12.45 14.01
C LYS A 692 -50.62 -11.64 13.05
N ILE A 693 -50.11 -11.41 11.85
CA ILE A 693 -50.88 -10.95 10.71
C ILE A 693 -51.38 -12.21 10.03
N TYR A 694 -52.70 -12.35 9.99
CA TYR A 694 -53.37 -13.46 9.33
C TYR A 694 -52.89 -13.58 7.88
N ILE A 695 -52.64 -14.82 7.44
CA ILE A 695 -52.26 -15.12 6.05
C ILE A 695 -53.30 -14.62 5.05
N SER A 696 -54.58 -14.67 5.42
CA SER A 696 -55.72 -14.14 4.65
C SER A 696 -55.70 -12.61 4.51
N ASN A 697 -54.97 -11.91 5.39
CA ASN A 697 -54.76 -10.46 5.37
C ASN A 697 -53.32 -10.13 4.93
N ASP A 698 -52.80 -10.94 4.02
CA ASP A 698 -51.45 -10.83 3.45
C ASP A 698 -50.28 -10.97 4.45
N GLY A 699 -50.51 -11.65 5.56
CA GLY A 699 -49.45 -12.03 6.48
C GLY A 699 -48.41 -12.93 5.81
N SER A 700 -47.12 -12.60 5.97
CA SER A 700 -46.02 -13.44 5.48
C SER A 700 -46.06 -14.82 6.13
N VAL A 701 -46.06 -15.88 5.31
CA VAL A 701 -46.14 -17.28 5.76
C VAL A 701 -44.85 -17.72 6.45
N TYR A 702 -43.71 -17.32 5.90
CA TYR A 702 -42.36 -17.71 6.35
C TYR A 702 -41.56 -16.55 6.97
N GLY A 703 -42.19 -15.39 7.13
CA GLY A 703 -41.63 -14.24 7.82
C GLY A 703 -41.60 -14.48 9.32
N LEU A 704 -40.41 -14.57 9.90
CA LEU A 704 -40.19 -14.96 11.29
C LEU A 704 -40.71 -13.91 12.29
N GLU A 705 -40.82 -12.64 11.89
CA GLU A 705 -41.50 -11.59 12.68
C GLU A 705 -43.00 -11.80 12.76
N ASN A 706 -43.58 -12.39 11.70
CA ASN A 706 -45.00 -12.69 11.64
C ASN A 706 -45.35 -13.97 12.40
N ILE A 707 -44.37 -14.76 12.85
CA ILE A 707 -44.59 -16.03 13.53
C ILE A 707 -44.35 -15.87 15.03
N SER A 708 -45.20 -16.50 15.83
CA SER A 708 -45.12 -16.56 17.28
C SER A 708 -45.46 -17.96 17.79
N VAL A 709 -44.85 -18.37 18.91
CA VAL A 709 -45.20 -19.61 19.60
C VAL A 709 -46.26 -19.33 20.64
N VAL A 710 -47.39 -20.02 20.55
CA VAL A 710 -48.52 -19.87 21.48
C VAL A 710 -48.94 -21.21 22.09
N THR A 711 -49.50 -21.16 23.29
CA THR A 711 -50.19 -22.32 23.88
C THR A 711 -51.55 -22.56 23.22
N PRO A 712 -52.08 -23.80 23.20
CA PRO A 712 -53.40 -24.10 22.63
C PRO A 712 -54.52 -23.22 23.16
N LYS A 713 -54.58 -23.03 24.48
CA LYS A 713 -55.57 -22.16 25.12
C LYS A 713 -55.46 -20.71 24.64
N ARG A 714 -54.23 -20.17 24.60
CA ARG A 714 -53.99 -18.81 24.11
C ARG A 714 -54.34 -18.65 22.63
N HIS A 715 -53.98 -19.63 21.80
CA HIS A 715 -54.32 -19.60 20.38
C HIS A 715 -55.83 -19.57 20.17
N LYS A 716 -56.57 -20.38 20.94
CA LYS A 716 -58.04 -20.34 20.98
C LYS A 716 -58.57 -18.98 21.45
N ASP A 717 -57.97 -18.34 22.45
CA ASP A 717 -58.40 -17.03 22.95
C ASP A 717 -58.13 -15.89 21.93
N ILE A 718 -57.08 -16.02 21.12
CA ILE A 718 -56.75 -15.07 20.04
C ILE A 718 -57.83 -15.13 18.96
N HIS A 719 -58.28 -16.33 18.59
CA HIS A 719 -59.30 -16.50 17.54
C HIS A 719 -60.75 -16.49 18.04
N GLY A 720 -60.99 -16.82 19.32
CA GLY A 720 -62.32 -16.86 19.93
C GLY A 720 -62.85 -15.49 20.35
N ARG A 721 -61.99 -14.47 20.36
CA ARG A 721 -62.40 -13.07 20.34
C ARG A 721 -62.70 -12.68 18.89
N GLY A 722 -63.88 -13.12 18.43
CA GLY A 722 -64.48 -12.56 17.22
C GLY A 722 -64.66 -11.05 17.35
N TRP A 723 -64.49 -10.38 16.21
CA TRP A 723 -64.97 -9.03 15.94
C TRP A 723 -66.48 -8.92 16.17
#